data_AF-A0A926IXA5-F1
#
_entry.id   AF-A0A926IXA5-F1
#
_cell.length_a   1.000
_cell.length_b   1.000
_cell.length_c   1.000
_cell.angle_alpha   90.00
_cell.angle_beta   90.00
_cell.angle_gamma   90.00
#
_symmetry.space_group_name_H-M   'P 1'
#
loop_
_entity.id
_entity.type
_entity.pdbx_description
1 polymer ?
#
loop_
_entity_poly.entity_id
_entity_poly.type
_entity_poly.pdbx_seq_one_letter_code
_entity_poly.pdbx_strand_id
1 'polypeptide(L)'
;MLGLLFWLLLGVQQGGAPVPESRSALHSLALERDRYFPAPLRIKAEDLVLNLSEGGAFAAQALGGPTAIVMVGKGSLAFTPAVRSEQRQLELFAGSAVLVADFDSAFLRLHPHDFELVFEGPPPSGSPGAALLRRAEAIFREQIGLSYAVEGEGPSAPQLSVLPPAGDFVADIHTRRHGEVRYTRIAGDPEDIVLADERGRRIATYPSRRHREMFGFSYGDEHGLLYEASHYDVEVAADPSRAELRGRTVAVIRSLERMETVSLRLDGNLQVESVRSSISGSHQFLQQKGRDTLLVRFQPPLDPGSRAALEIRYGGVLEPQDLAAAPGEPQDAAPAERLDSSRHGTLLYSNRVYWFPQSPVRNHATANLTVTVPAGYTALASGAPEAIARDNTDGSRRLLFRTETPIRYLSLLIGRLDPVEMTLSGAPVPVDAVSVPARARRARALFAEAGPILRFFSALIGEVPYPRLTLAFLDTMRPAAHSPAYLALFGEPSGWIPVSAGDSPTHFSRQPVFHVAHEIAHQWWGQAVGWRNYRDQWLSEALAQYFAALYVRDSRGEDAFRDVLAWMHRWALKGSGKGPVSLGFRVGQLTSCDYCFPAVVYNRGAFVLHMLRKLLGDDAFFRGLRLYYERWRFLRAGTDDLRAALEESSGWNLQRFFEQWIRDDETPELLWSVRRLAGPGPPQLSLRVEQRPGAFELPVAVTIEYEDRPPSRHFLHVQRSREEFLFELEGSLRRIRLNETFDALCRLREVKP
;
A
#
# COMPACT_ATOMS: atom_id res chain seq x y z
N MET A 1 -6.74 35.53 25.49
CA MET A 1 -7.75 36.47 24.93
C MET A 1 -7.78 36.49 23.39
N LEU A 2 -7.36 35.38 22.73
CA LEU A 2 -7.35 35.22 21.26
C LEU A 2 -8.35 34.15 20.76
N GLY A 3 -9.02 33.42 21.66
CA GLY A 3 -10.06 32.43 21.33
C GLY A 3 -11.46 32.99 21.05
N LEU A 4 -11.71 34.30 21.28
CA LEU A 4 -13.00 34.93 20.95
C LEU A 4 -13.11 35.34 19.48
N LEU A 5 -11.99 35.50 18.76
CA LEU A 5 -11.99 35.80 17.31
C LEU A 5 -12.29 34.58 16.43
N PHE A 6 -12.27 33.37 17.00
CA PHE A 6 -12.59 32.10 16.31
C PHE A 6 -14.09 31.99 15.96
N TRP A 7 -14.96 32.73 16.64
CA TRP A 7 -16.42 32.65 16.47
C TRP A 7 -16.96 33.41 15.26
N LEU A 8 -16.22 34.38 14.72
CA LEU A 8 -16.61 35.11 13.51
C LEU A 8 -16.41 34.29 12.22
N LEU A 9 -15.70 33.16 12.29
CA LEU A 9 -15.40 32.34 11.12
C LEU A 9 -16.53 31.39 10.70
N LEU A 10 -17.54 31.17 11.56
CA LEU A 10 -18.66 30.25 11.31
C LEU A 10 -20.04 30.95 11.15
N GLY A 11 -20.06 32.28 11.00
CA GLY A 11 -21.17 32.96 10.33
C GLY A 11 -21.90 34.03 11.13
N VAL A 12 -21.85 35.26 10.61
CA VAL A 12 -22.94 36.24 10.66
C VAL A 12 -23.00 36.95 9.31
N GLN A 13 -24.01 36.66 8.50
CA GLN A 13 -24.58 37.64 7.56
C GLN A 13 -26.00 37.93 8.02
N GLN A 14 -26.31 39.21 8.20
CA GLN A 14 -27.68 39.67 8.44
C GLN A 14 -28.45 39.71 7.11
N GLY A 15 -29.64 39.09 7.10
CA GLY A 15 -30.70 39.40 6.13
C GLY A 15 -31.24 38.20 5.33
N GLY A 16 -32.41 37.68 5.76
CA GLY A 16 -33.46 37.17 4.85
C GLY A 16 -33.54 35.66 4.51
N ALA A 17 -34.42 34.94 5.24
CA ALA A 17 -35.12 33.67 4.92
C ALA A 17 -34.31 32.32 4.82
N PRO A 18 -34.91 31.16 5.18
CA PRO A 18 -34.21 30.03 5.78
C PRO A 18 -33.73 28.96 4.77
N VAL A 19 -32.54 28.40 5.03
CA VAL A 19 -31.98 27.18 4.42
C VAL A 19 -31.78 26.15 5.56
N PRO A 20 -32.10 24.86 5.38
CA PRO A 20 -32.15 23.91 6.50
C PRO A 20 -30.77 23.58 7.07
N GLU A 21 -30.79 23.29 8.37
CA GLU A 21 -29.70 23.14 9.31
C GLU A 21 -28.51 22.27 8.83
N SER A 22 -27.36 22.89 8.60
CA SER A 22 -26.05 22.24 8.82
C SER A 22 -25.08 23.23 9.47
N ARG A 23 -25.39 23.64 10.70
CA ARG A 23 -24.38 24.16 11.62
C ARG A 23 -23.91 22.97 12.45
N SER A 24 -22.67 22.51 12.23
CA SER A 24 -22.03 21.51 13.10
C SER A 24 -21.87 22.11 14.49
N ALA A 25 -22.88 21.91 15.34
CA ALA A 25 -22.81 22.29 16.75
C ALA A 25 -21.78 21.38 17.44
N LEU A 26 -20.90 21.97 18.24
CA LEU A 26 -20.04 21.21 19.14
C LEU A 26 -20.90 20.73 20.32
N HIS A 27 -20.80 19.46 20.66
CA HIS A 27 -21.56 18.84 21.72
C HIS A 27 -20.66 18.49 22.91
N SER A 28 -21.08 18.87 24.12
CA SER A 28 -20.55 18.31 25.36
C SER A 28 -21.41 17.12 25.74
N LEU A 29 -20.88 15.92 25.57
CA LEU A 29 -21.63 14.68 25.78
C LEU A 29 -21.36 14.10 27.18
N ALA A 30 -22.40 13.58 27.82
CA ALA A 30 -22.31 12.86 29.08
C ALA A 30 -23.37 11.74 29.10
N LEU A 31 -23.10 10.65 29.83
CA LEU A 31 -24.08 9.58 30.01
C LEU A 31 -25.25 10.08 30.87
N GLU A 32 -26.46 9.80 30.41
CA GLU A 32 -27.71 10.18 31.09
C GLU A 32 -28.21 9.01 31.97
N ARG A 33 -28.47 9.28 33.26
CA ARG A 33 -28.88 8.24 34.22
C ARG A 33 -30.27 7.66 33.94
N ASP A 34 -31.16 8.47 33.39
CA ASP A 34 -32.52 8.12 32.99
C ASP A 34 -32.57 7.44 31.61
N ARG A 35 -31.44 7.33 30.92
CA ARG A 35 -31.28 6.62 29.63
C ARG A 35 -30.53 5.30 29.80
N TYR A 36 -30.95 4.55 30.81
CA TYR A 36 -30.48 3.19 31.06
C TYR A 36 -31.37 2.17 30.35
N PHE A 37 -30.77 1.32 29.53
CA PHE A 37 -31.42 0.25 28.78
C PHE A 37 -31.03 -1.10 29.41
N PRO A 38 -31.95 -1.80 30.11
CA PRO A 38 -31.63 -3.08 30.72
C PRO A 38 -31.46 -4.18 29.66
N ALA A 39 -30.57 -5.14 29.92
CA ALA A 39 -30.52 -6.37 29.14
C ALA A 39 -31.83 -7.20 29.30
N PRO A 40 -32.22 -8.02 28.32
CA PRO A 40 -31.48 -8.32 27.09
C PRO A 40 -31.63 -7.22 26.04
N LEU A 41 -30.52 -6.90 25.36
CA LEU A 41 -30.51 -5.97 24.22
C LEU A 41 -29.46 -6.40 23.20
N ARG A 42 -29.60 -5.90 21.98
CA ARG A 42 -28.78 -6.27 20.84
C ARG A 42 -28.44 -5.06 19.99
N ILE A 43 -27.22 -5.06 19.47
CA ILE A 43 -26.75 -4.10 18.48
C ILE A 43 -26.43 -4.87 17.21
N LYS A 44 -26.99 -4.43 16.09
CA LYS A 44 -26.78 -5.03 14.77
C LYS A 44 -26.31 -3.96 13.79
N ALA A 45 -25.03 -4.00 13.44
CA ALA A 45 -24.50 -3.28 12.28
C ALA A 45 -24.40 -4.24 11.08
N GLU A 46 -23.74 -3.81 9.99
CA GLU A 46 -23.71 -4.56 8.72
C GLU A 46 -23.34 -6.05 8.89
N ASP A 47 -22.13 -6.31 9.41
CA ASP A 47 -21.56 -7.66 9.60
C ASP A 47 -21.22 -7.95 11.07
N LEU A 48 -21.64 -7.07 11.99
CA LEU A 48 -21.36 -7.11 13.42
C LEU A 48 -22.66 -7.28 14.21
N VAL A 49 -22.68 -8.24 15.13
CA VAL A 49 -23.75 -8.42 16.10
C VAL A 49 -23.16 -8.45 17.52
N LEU A 50 -23.69 -7.59 18.39
CA LEU A 50 -23.44 -7.62 19.83
C LEU A 50 -24.72 -7.99 20.54
N ASN A 51 -24.71 -9.03 21.37
CA ASN A 51 -25.83 -9.38 22.24
C ASN A 51 -25.40 -9.18 23.69
N LEU A 52 -26.19 -8.46 24.49
CA LEU A 52 -25.99 -8.31 25.93
C LEU A 52 -27.07 -9.10 26.65
N SER A 53 -26.69 -10.14 27.39
CA SER A 53 -27.64 -11.01 28.10
C SER A 53 -27.84 -10.61 29.55
N GLU A 54 -26.82 -10.06 30.21
CA GLU A 54 -26.87 -9.55 31.58
C GLU A 54 -26.24 -8.15 31.64
N GLY A 55 -26.74 -7.29 32.54
CA GLY A 55 -26.27 -5.90 32.72
C GLY A 55 -27.20 -4.89 32.03
N GLY A 56 -26.61 -3.90 31.36
CA GLY A 56 -27.36 -2.92 30.58
C GLY A 56 -26.48 -1.92 29.83
N ALA A 57 -27.12 -0.98 29.12
CA ALA A 57 -26.47 0.06 28.35
C ALA A 57 -26.89 1.47 28.80
N PHE A 58 -26.02 2.44 28.58
CA PHE A 58 -26.23 3.86 28.92
C PHE A 58 -26.00 4.69 27.68
N ALA A 59 -26.89 5.64 27.40
CA ALA A 59 -26.74 6.54 26.26
C ALA A 59 -26.30 7.95 26.68
N ALA A 60 -25.51 8.59 25.80
CA ALA A 60 -25.34 10.03 25.75
C ALA A 60 -26.03 10.55 24.49
N GLN A 61 -26.78 11.64 24.62
CA GLN A 61 -27.59 12.18 23.53
C GLN A 61 -27.05 13.52 23.01
N ALA A 62 -27.38 13.78 21.76
CA ALA A 62 -27.26 15.08 21.14
C ALA A 62 -28.64 15.53 20.63
N LEU A 63 -28.71 16.69 19.99
CA LEU A 63 -29.92 17.12 19.29
C LEU A 63 -30.28 16.04 18.24
N GLY A 64 -31.45 15.43 18.39
CA GLY A 64 -31.91 14.35 17.50
C GLY A 64 -31.81 12.92 18.07
N GLY A 65 -31.24 12.71 19.26
CA GLY A 65 -31.29 11.43 19.98
C GLY A 65 -29.94 10.86 20.44
N PRO A 66 -29.90 9.58 20.83
CA PRO A 66 -28.68 8.89 21.27
C PRO A 66 -27.60 8.88 20.19
N THR A 67 -26.37 9.22 20.58
CA THR A 67 -25.23 9.31 19.66
C THR A 67 -24.00 8.59 20.19
N ALA A 68 -23.95 8.30 21.50
CA ALA A 68 -22.98 7.40 22.09
C ALA A 68 -23.68 6.43 23.05
N ILE A 69 -23.22 5.18 23.10
CA ILE A 69 -23.79 4.12 23.94
C ILE A 69 -22.65 3.38 24.64
N VAL A 70 -22.79 3.12 25.93
CA VAL A 70 -21.88 2.25 26.69
C VAL A 70 -22.63 1.04 27.20
N MET A 71 -22.27 -0.13 26.70
CA MET A 71 -22.78 -1.43 27.15
C MET A 71 -21.85 -1.99 28.22
N VAL A 72 -22.40 -2.49 29.33
CA VAL A 72 -21.63 -3.12 30.41
C VAL A 72 -22.38 -4.34 30.94
N GLY A 73 -21.71 -5.50 30.98
CA GLY A 73 -22.33 -6.72 31.50
C GLY A 73 -21.73 -8.00 30.93
N LYS A 74 -22.56 -9.03 30.70
CA LYS A 74 -22.14 -10.22 29.96
C LYS A 74 -22.77 -10.19 28.58
N GLY A 75 -21.93 -10.22 27.55
CA GLY A 75 -22.41 -10.23 26.18
C GLY A 75 -21.56 -11.11 25.26
N SER A 76 -22.09 -11.35 24.07
CA SER A 76 -21.43 -12.07 22.99
C SER A 76 -21.34 -11.22 21.73
N LEU A 77 -20.16 -11.27 21.12
CA LEU A 77 -19.81 -10.68 19.84
C LEU A 77 -19.84 -11.77 18.77
N ALA A 78 -20.47 -11.47 17.63
CA ALA A 78 -20.30 -12.22 16.39
C ALA A 78 -19.96 -11.26 15.24
N PHE A 79 -18.88 -11.55 14.52
CA PHE A 79 -18.49 -10.81 13.32
C PHE A 79 -18.07 -11.76 12.20
N THR A 80 -18.66 -11.58 11.01
CA THR A 80 -18.44 -12.44 9.85
C THR A 80 -18.16 -11.60 8.61
N PRO A 81 -16.90 -11.46 8.16
CA PRO A 81 -16.59 -10.76 6.93
C PRO A 81 -17.30 -11.39 5.73
N ALA A 82 -17.86 -10.55 4.87
CA ALA A 82 -18.51 -11.02 3.64
C ALA A 82 -17.51 -11.43 2.53
N VAL A 83 -16.23 -11.13 2.69
CA VAL A 83 -15.16 -11.39 1.70
C VAL A 83 -14.29 -12.56 2.16
N ARG A 84 -14.09 -13.56 1.29
CA ARG A 84 -13.31 -14.78 1.59
C ARG A 84 -11.89 -14.48 2.06
N SER A 85 -11.18 -13.56 1.42
CA SER A 85 -9.82 -13.17 1.83
C SER A 85 -9.77 -12.59 3.24
N GLU A 86 -10.81 -11.86 3.65
CA GLU A 86 -10.89 -11.26 4.99
C GLU A 86 -11.34 -12.29 6.03
N GLN A 87 -12.19 -13.26 5.67
CA GLN A 87 -12.44 -14.45 6.51
C GLN A 87 -11.15 -15.20 6.80
N ARG A 88 -10.27 -15.34 5.80
CA ARG A 88 -8.95 -15.97 5.98
C ARG A 88 -8.03 -15.16 6.90
N GLN A 89 -8.06 -13.83 6.84
CA GLN A 89 -7.35 -13.00 7.82
C GLN A 89 -7.91 -13.20 9.23
N LEU A 90 -9.23 -13.35 9.36
CA LEU A 90 -9.86 -13.66 10.64
C LEU A 90 -9.48 -15.04 11.17
N GLU A 91 -9.31 -16.04 10.29
CA GLU A 91 -8.78 -17.35 10.67
C GLU A 91 -7.35 -17.25 11.22
N LEU A 92 -6.49 -16.41 10.62
CA LEU A 92 -5.13 -16.19 11.12
C LEU A 92 -5.12 -15.49 12.49
N PHE A 93 -6.10 -14.61 12.75
CA PHE A 93 -6.22 -13.87 14.01
C PHE A 93 -6.91 -14.66 15.13
N ALA A 94 -8.07 -15.25 14.86
CA ALA A 94 -8.97 -15.87 15.83
C ALA A 94 -9.04 -17.41 15.75
N GLY A 95 -8.47 -18.01 14.71
CA GLY A 95 -8.57 -19.45 14.44
C GLY A 95 -9.88 -19.88 13.78
N SER A 96 -10.70 -18.93 13.31
CA SER A 96 -12.01 -19.16 12.71
C SER A 96 -12.35 -18.05 11.70
N ALA A 97 -13.10 -18.39 10.64
CA ALA A 97 -13.62 -17.45 9.65
C ALA A 97 -14.71 -16.51 10.21
N VAL A 98 -15.18 -16.78 11.42
CA VAL A 98 -16.13 -15.97 12.21
C VAL A 98 -15.50 -15.67 13.55
N LEU A 99 -15.51 -14.40 13.96
CA LEU A 99 -15.09 -13.99 15.29
C LEU A 99 -16.28 -14.11 16.23
N VAL A 100 -16.25 -15.13 17.08
CA VAL A 100 -17.18 -15.29 18.19
C VAL A 100 -16.41 -15.12 19.49
N ALA A 101 -16.81 -14.15 20.31
CA ALA A 101 -16.14 -13.87 21.58
C ALA A 101 -17.12 -13.35 22.63
N ASP A 102 -16.86 -13.66 23.90
CA ASP A 102 -17.52 -12.99 25.01
C ASP A 102 -16.89 -11.61 25.22
N PHE A 103 -17.73 -10.60 25.43
CA PHE A 103 -17.33 -9.26 25.82
C PHE A 103 -17.94 -8.88 27.17
N ASP A 104 -17.29 -7.96 27.88
CA ASP A 104 -17.81 -7.45 29.16
C ASP A 104 -18.19 -5.96 29.13
N SER A 105 -17.76 -5.26 28.10
CA SER A 105 -18.10 -3.87 27.84
C SER A 105 -17.91 -3.52 26.36
N ALA A 106 -18.69 -2.54 25.89
CA ALA A 106 -18.52 -1.94 24.57
C ALA A 106 -18.89 -0.45 24.60
N PHE A 107 -18.15 0.39 23.88
CA PHE A 107 -18.49 1.79 23.60
C PHE A 107 -18.86 1.92 22.12
N LEU A 108 -19.98 2.58 21.83
CA LEU A 108 -20.50 2.77 20.48
C LEU A 108 -20.65 4.26 20.18
N ARG A 109 -20.34 4.66 18.95
CA ARG A 109 -20.53 6.02 18.43
C ARG A 109 -21.22 5.95 17.07
N LEU A 110 -22.27 6.75 16.89
CA LEU A 110 -23.10 6.79 15.68
C LEU A 110 -23.87 8.11 15.56
N HIS A 111 -24.34 8.43 14.36
CA HIS A 111 -25.25 9.54 14.16
C HIS A 111 -26.63 9.23 14.80
N PRO A 112 -27.31 10.20 15.45
CA PRO A 112 -28.62 9.95 16.07
C PRO A 112 -29.68 9.33 15.14
N HIS A 113 -29.66 9.68 13.85
CA HIS A 113 -30.58 9.13 12.85
C HIS A 113 -30.48 7.61 12.68
N ASP A 114 -29.31 7.03 12.97
CA ASP A 114 -29.04 5.62 12.73
C ASP A 114 -29.33 4.74 13.96
N PHE A 115 -29.65 5.35 15.10
CA PHE A 115 -29.83 4.64 16.37
C PHE A 115 -30.89 3.53 16.29
N GLU A 116 -32.09 3.85 15.80
CA GLU A 116 -33.19 2.89 15.67
C GLU A 116 -32.93 1.82 14.59
N LEU A 117 -31.95 2.04 13.69
CA LEU A 117 -31.57 1.05 12.67
C LEU A 117 -30.64 -0.02 13.23
N VAL A 118 -29.89 0.28 14.29
CA VAL A 118 -28.88 -0.63 14.85
C VAL A 118 -29.24 -1.17 16.24
N PHE A 119 -30.12 -0.49 16.99
CA PHE A 119 -30.47 -0.85 18.36
C PHE A 119 -31.76 -1.70 18.41
N GLU A 120 -31.67 -2.89 19.01
CA GLU A 120 -32.80 -3.79 19.26
C GLU A 120 -32.88 -4.07 20.77
N GLY A 121 -33.83 -3.45 21.49
CA GLY A 121 -33.92 -3.63 22.95
C GLY A 121 -35.16 -2.99 23.59
N PRO A 122 -35.36 -3.21 24.90
CA PRO A 122 -36.45 -2.56 25.63
C PRO A 122 -36.23 -1.03 25.70
N PRO A 123 -37.30 -0.24 25.89
CA PRO A 123 -37.15 1.19 26.14
C PRO A 123 -36.36 1.47 27.43
N PRO A 124 -35.77 2.67 27.55
CA PRO A 124 -34.99 3.02 28.73
C PRO A 124 -35.88 2.94 29.99
N SER A 125 -35.44 2.17 30.98
CA SER A 125 -36.24 1.84 32.17
C SER A 125 -35.38 1.35 33.33
N GLY A 126 -35.89 1.50 34.56
CA GLY A 126 -35.23 1.02 35.78
C GLY A 126 -34.20 2.01 36.37
N SER A 127 -33.60 1.60 37.50
CA SER A 127 -32.52 2.35 38.16
C SER A 127 -31.24 1.51 38.15
N PRO A 128 -30.19 1.92 37.44
CA PRO A 128 -28.96 1.15 37.34
C PRO A 128 -28.25 1.08 38.70
N GLY A 129 -27.63 -0.05 39.01
CA GLY A 129 -26.78 -0.18 40.20
C GLY A 129 -25.58 0.77 40.13
N ALA A 130 -25.22 1.40 41.26
CA ALA A 130 -24.17 2.42 41.31
C ALA A 130 -22.80 1.93 40.78
N ALA A 131 -22.48 0.65 40.94
CA ALA A 131 -21.25 0.06 40.41
C ALA A 131 -21.26 -0.03 38.87
N LEU A 132 -22.42 -0.38 38.28
CA LEU A 132 -22.59 -0.49 36.84
C LEU A 132 -22.45 0.89 36.17
N LEU A 133 -23.12 1.91 36.72
CA LEU A 133 -23.02 3.29 36.24
C LEU A 133 -21.58 3.83 36.31
N ARG A 134 -20.89 3.66 37.44
CA ARG A 134 -19.49 4.10 37.58
C ARG A 134 -18.57 3.45 36.54
N ARG A 135 -18.78 2.17 36.24
CA ARG A 135 -18.02 1.46 35.21
C ARG A 135 -18.31 2.04 33.82
N ALA A 136 -19.58 2.30 33.51
CA ALA A 136 -19.96 2.93 32.24
C ALA A 136 -19.39 4.35 32.08
N GLU A 137 -19.43 5.18 33.13
CA GLU A 137 -18.86 6.53 33.14
C GLU A 137 -17.33 6.54 32.99
N ALA A 138 -16.64 5.51 33.49
CA ALA A 138 -15.20 5.36 33.29
C ALA A 138 -14.87 5.06 31.83
N ILE A 139 -15.54 4.06 31.24
CA ILE A 139 -15.38 3.70 29.82
C ILE A 139 -15.72 4.89 28.91
N PHE A 140 -16.81 5.59 29.19
CA PHE A 140 -17.23 6.76 28.40
C PHE A 140 -16.14 7.83 28.35
N ARG A 141 -15.56 8.21 29.51
CA ARG A 141 -14.52 9.24 29.58
C ARG A 141 -13.25 8.86 28.81
N GLU A 142 -12.88 7.59 28.84
CA GLU A 142 -11.73 7.07 28.11
C GLU A 142 -11.96 7.12 26.59
N GLN A 143 -13.12 6.67 26.13
CA GLN A 143 -13.38 6.43 24.70
C GLN A 143 -13.90 7.66 23.94
N ILE A 144 -14.65 8.56 24.58
CA ILE A 144 -15.27 9.70 23.89
C ILE A 144 -14.24 10.69 23.32
N GLY A 145 -12.99 10.67 23.81
CA GLY A 145 -11.88 11.46 23.30
C GLY A 145 -11.19 10.88 22.06
N LEU A 146 -11.44 9.61 21.77
CA LEU A 146 -10.80 8.89 20.68
C LEU A 146 -11.67 8.88 19.41
N SER A 147 -12.92 9.32 19.50
CA SER A 147 -13.91 9.22 18.42
C SER A 147 -14.69 10.52 18.24
N TYR A 148 -14.50 11.17 17.08
CA TYR A 148 -15.14 12.46 16.72
C TYR A 148 -14.95 13.55 17.79
N ALA A 149 -13.81 13.55 18.47
CA ALA A 149 -13.43 14.57 19.43
C ALA A 149 -12.72 15.75 18.75
N VAL A 150 -12.90 16.93 19.31
CA VAL A 150 -12.16 18.15 18.94
C VAL A 150 -11.17 18.45 20.06
N GLU A 151 -9.87 18.51 19.74
CA GLU A 151 -8.84 18.88 20.70
C GLU A 151 -9.03 20.34 21.14
N GLY A 152 -9.18 20.54 22.46
CA GLY A 152 -9.21 21.87 23.06
C GLY A 152 -7.81 22.35 23.43
N GLU A 153 -7.57 23.66 23.38
CA GLU A 153 -6.32 24.24 23.85
C GLU A 153 -6.26 24.27 25.39
N GLY A 154 -5.45 23.38 25.96
CA GLY A 154 -5.05 23.40 27.37
C GLY A 154 -5.59 22.23 28.22
N PRO A 155 -4.94 21.93 29.35
CA PRO A 155 -5.23 20.75 30.19
C PRO A 155 -6.60 20.78 30.90
N SER A 156 -7.40 21.83 30.70
CA SER A 156 -8.70 22.05 31.36
C SER A 156 -9.82 22.33 30.36
N ALA A 157 -9.57 22.22 29.06
CA ALA A 157 -10.58 22.45 28.04
C ALA A 157 -11.67 21.36 28.08
N PRO A 158 -12.96 21.71 27.93
CA PRO A 158 -14.03 20.73 27.88
C PRO A 158 -13.85 19.80 26.69
N GLN A 159 -14.14 18.51 26.87
CA GLN A 159 -14.11 17.53 25.81
C GLN A 159 -15.32 17.74 24.89
N LEU A 160 -15.09 18.35 23.74
CA LEU A 160 -16.11 18.64 22.75
C LEU A 160 -16.11 17.56 21.66
N SER A 161 -17.30 17.18 21.22
CA SER A 161 -17.50 16.19 20.16
C SER A 161 -18.34 16.77 19.02
N VAL A 162 -18.01 16.35 17.79
CA VAL A 162 -18.89 16.53 16.63
C VAL A 162 -19.74 15.28 16.43
N LEU A 163 -20.90 15.43 15.78
CA LEU A 163 -21.70 14.28 15.40
C LEU A 163 -21.00 13.50 14.28
N PRO A 164 -20.98 12.16 14.36
CA PRO A 164 -20.59 11.34 13.21
C PRO A 164 -21.52 11.64 12.03
N PRO A 165 -21.02 11.65 10.78
CA PRO A 165 -21.88 11.60 9.60
C PRO A 165 -22.90 10.45 9.65
N ALA A 166 -24.06 10.63 9.01
CA ALA A 166 -25.04 9.53 8.90
C ALA A 166 -24.44 8.35 8.12
N GLY A 167 -24.63 7.14 8.65
CA GLY A 167 -24.03 5.90 8.16
C GLY A 167 -22.70 5.52 8.83
N ASP A 168 -22.06 6.46 9.54
CA ASP A 168 -20.82 6.16 10.27
C ASP A 168 -21.13 5.47 11.61
N PHE A 169 -20.37 4.44 11.92
CA PHE A 169 -20.54 3.64 13.12
C PHE A 169 -19.19 3.18 13.68
N VAL A 170 -18.94 3.41 14.97
CA VAL A 170 -17.75 2.93 15.67
C VAL A 170 -18.19 2.08 16.85
N ALA A 171 -17.53 0.94 17.06
CA ALA A 171 -17.70 0.09 18.22
C ALA A 171 -16.35 -0.36 18.77
N ASP A 172 -16.01 0.09 19.96
CA ASP A 172 -14.86 -0.33 20.75
C ASP A 172 -15.32 -1.41 21.74
N ILE A 173 -14.90 -2.65 21.55
CA ILE A 173 -15.45 -3.81 22.25
C ILE A 173 -14.34 -4.49 23.06
N HIS A 174 -14.51 -4.53 24.39
CA HIS A 174 -13.56 -5.22 25.26
C HIS A 174 -13.92 -6.71 25.38
N THR A 175 -13.18 -7.54 24.65
CA THR A 175 -13.37 -8.99 24.64
C THR A 175 -12.47 -9.69 25.65
N ARG A 176 -12.95 -10.81 26.22
CA ARG A 176 -12.15 -11.56 27.23
C ARG A 176 -10.94 -12.27 26.63
N ARG A 177 -11.02 -12.68 25.36
CA ARG A 177 -10.00 -13.52 24.71
C ARG A 177 -9.04 -12.72 23.83
N HIS A 178 -9.52 -11.66 23.19
CA HIS A 178 -8.77 -10.94 22.14
C HIS A 178 -8.42 -9.50 22.52
N GLY A 179 -8.62 -9.11 23.79
CA GLY A 179 -8.46 -7.73 24.22
C GLY A 179 -9.52 -6.81 23.60
N GLU A 180 -9.17 -5.55 23.43
CA GLU A 180 -10.03 -4.59 22.73
C GLU A 180 -10.01 -4.84 21.22
N VAL A 181 -11.20 -4.86 20.62
CA VAL A 181 -11.39 -4.95 19.17
C VAL A 181 -12.26 -3.77 18.75
N ARG A 182 -11.78 -3.01 17.76
CA ARG A 182 -12.50 -1.87 17.18
C ARG A 182 -13.13 -2.27 15.85
N TYR A 183 -14.45 -2.17 15.77
CA TYR A 183 -15.18 -2.19 14.51
C TYR A 183 -15.49 -0.76 14.10
N THR A 184 -15.28 -0.44 12.83
CA THR A 184 -15.57 0.88 12.27
C THR A 184 -16.23 0.71 10.91
N ARG A 185 -17.31 1.48 10.71
CA ARG A 185 -17.92 1.75 9.41
C ARG A 185 -17.81 3.24 9.11
N ILE A 186 -17.10 3.63 8.05
CA ILE A 186 -17.05 5.02 7.56
C ILE A 186 -17.70 5.08 6.19
N ALA A 187 -18.95 5.56 6.11
CA ALA A 187 -19.77 5.48 4.91
C ALA A 187 -19.18 6.21 3.70
N GLY A 188 -18.31 7.21 3.93
CA GLY A 188 -17.59 7.94 2.89
C GLY A 188 -16.42 7.17 2.25
N ASP A 189 -15.92 6.12 2.90
CA ASP A 189 -14.75 5.37 2.41
C ASP A 189 -15.19 4.24 1.47
N PRO A 190 -14.44 3.96 0.37
CA PRO A 190 -14.74 2.82 -0.50
C PRO A 190 -14.73 1.48 0.23
N GLU A 191 -13.76 1.29 1.13
CA GLU A 191 -13.70 0.15 2.05
C GLU A 191 -14.18 0.58 3.43
N ASP A 192 -15.49 0.82 3.51
CA ASP A 192 -16.12 1.42 4.68
C ASP A 192 -16.01 0.55 5.92
N ILE A 193 -15.80 -0.77 5.84
CA ILE A 193 -15.72 -1.64 7.03
C ILE A 193 -14.27 -1.96 7.41
N VAL A 194 -13.91 -1.68 8.66
CA VAL A 194 -12.62 -2.04 9.27
C VAL A 194 -12.85 -2.74 10.61
N LEU A 195 -12.15 -3.86 10.83
CA LEU A 195 -11.94 -4.47 12.14
C LEU A 195 -10.46 -4.36 12.51
N ALA A 196 -10.15 -3.81 13.68
CA ALA A 196 -8.78 -3.66 14.17
C ALA A 196 -8.62 -4.19 15.59
N ASP A 197 -7.40 -4.60 15.94
CA ASP A 197 -7.04 -5.00 17.31
C ASP A 197 -6.65 -3.78 18.19
N GLU A 198 -6.37 -4.05 19.46
CA GLU A 198 -5.93 -3.05 20.46
C GLU A 198 -4.67 -2.24 20.04
N ARG A 199 -3.87 -2.74 19.09
CA ARG A 199 -2.67 -2.07 18.56
C ARG A 199 -2.97 -1.28 17.29
N GLY A 200 -4.22 -1.21 16.86
CA GLY A 200 -4.64 -0.59 15.61
C GLY A 200 -4.29 -1.39 14.36
N ARG A 201 -3.85 -2.66 14.49
CA ARG A 201 -3.58 -3.49 13.32
C ARG A 201 -4.89 -3.91 12.69
N ARG A 202 -5.00 -3.73 11.37
CA ARG A 202 -6.20 -4.07 10.60
C ARG A 202 -6.33 -5.58 10.45
N ILE A 203 -7.29 -6.17 11.16
CA ILE A 203 -7.67 -7.59 11.04
C ILE A 203 -8.43 -7.80 9.73
N ALA A 204 -9.49 -7.00 9.52
CA ALA A 204 -10.29 -7.04 8.30
C ALA A 204 -10.50 -5.63 7.75
N THR A 205 -10.46 -5.47 6.42
CA THR A 205 -10.82 -4.22 5.75
C THR A 205 -11.45 -4.54 4.41
N TYR A 206 -12.69 -4.11 4.20
CA TYR A 206 -13.42 -4.40 2.97
C TYR A 206 -14.61 -3.46 2.77
N PRO A 207 -15.07 -3.28 1.52
CA PRO A 207 -16.33 -2.60 1.21
C PRO A 207 -17.53 -3.37 1.75
N SER A 208 -18.51 -2.66 2.34
CA SER A 208 -19.84 -3.14 2.69
C SER A 208 -20.62 -3.58 1.45
N ARG A 209 -21.80 -4.18 1.61
CA ARG A 209 -22.54 -4.72 0.46
C ARG A 209 -22.84 -3.65 -0.59
N ARG A 210 -23.36 -2.50 -0.16
CA ARG A 210 -23.70 -1.38 -1.03
C ARG A 210 -22.46 -0.86 -1.76
N HIS A 211 -21.34 -0.70 -1.05
CA HIS A 211 -20.09 -0.22 -1.62
C HIS A 211 -19.46 -1.23 -2.57
N ARG A 212 -19.58 -2.54 -2.31
CA ARG A 212 -19.17 -3.59 -3.25
C ARG A 212 -19.93 -3.52 -4.57
N GLU A 213 -21.23 -3.27 -4.52
CA GLU A 213 -22.07 -3.12 -5.71
C GLU A 213 -21.70 -1.85 -6.51
N MET A 214 -21.25 -0.80 -5.82
CA MET A 214 -20.89 0.49 -6.43
C MET A 214 -19.45 0.54 -6.97
N PHE A 215 -18.48 0.04 -6.19
CA PHE A 215 -17.04 0.23 -6.43
C PHE A 215 -16.30 -1.10 -6.69
N GLY A 216 -16.87 -2.24 -6.29
CA GLY A 216 -16.12 -3.49 -6.20
C GLY A 216 -14.85 -3.33 -5.36
N PHE A 217 -13.75 -3.92 -5.82
CA PHE A 217 -12.40 -3.64 -5.29
C PHE A 217 -11.62 -2.64 -6.16
N SER A 218 -12.29 -2.05 -7.14
CA SER A 218 -11.69 -1.24 -8.20
C SER A 218 -11.99 0.24 -7.95
N TYR A 219 -11.55 0.73 -6.80
CA TYR A 219 -11.57 2.14 -6.43
C TYR A 219 -10.15 2.72 -6.50
N GLY A 220 -10.04 4.04 -6.66
CA GLY A 220 -8.77 4.74 -6.57
C GLY A 220 -8.67 5.54 -5.27
N ASP A 221 -7.46 5.70 -4.73
CA ASP A 221 -7.19 6.49 -3.53
C ASP A 221 -7.64 7.98 -3.67
N GLU A 222 -7.92 8.44 -4.89
CA GLU A 222 -8.52 9.75 -5.21
C GLU A 222 -10.01 9.87 -4.89
N HIS A 223 -10.67 8.78 -4.50
CA HIS A 223 -12.08 8.84 -4.14
C HIS A 223 -12.31 9.86 -3.02
N GLY A 224 -13.26 10.77 -3.23
CA GLY A 224 -13.54 11.87 -2.30
C GLY A 224 -12.54 13.05 -2.35
N LEU A 225 -11.52 13.01 -3.22
CA LEU A 225 -10.61 14.14 -3.40
C LEU A 225 -11.29 15.24 -4.23
N LEU A 226 -11.43 16.43 -3.64
CA LEU A 226 -12.16 17.55 -4.25
C LEU A 226 -11.32 18.37 -5.26
N TYR A 227 -10.07 17.99 -5.50
CA TYR A 227 -9.14 18.74 -6.34
C TYR A 227 -8.07 17.83 -6.95
N GLU A 228 -7.41 18.31 -8.00
CA GLU A 228 -6.23 17.71 -8.59
C GLU A 228 -5.03 18.64 -8.39
N ALA A 229 -3.89 18.09 -7.96
CA ALA A 229 -2.61 18.79 -7.99
C ALA A 229 -1.87 18.46 -9.29
N SER A 230 -1.50 19.48 -10.05
CA SER A 230 -0.92 19.33 -11.40
C SER A 230 0.56 19.71 -11.48
N HIS A 231 1.01 20.61 -10.60
CA HIS A 231 2.39 21.06 -10.54
C HIS A 231 2.79 21.44 -9.11
N TYR A 232 4.06 21.23 -8.77
CA TYR A 232 4.67 21.70 -7.54
C TYR A 232 5.96 22.48 -7.81
N ASP A 233 6.08 23.69 -7.29
CA ASP A 233 7.37 24.40 -7.20
C ASP A 233 7.83 24.35 -5.74
N VAL A 234 8.88 23.59 -5.46
CA VAL A 234 9.36 23.30 -4.11
C VAL A 234 10.77 23.88 -3.96
N GLU A 235 10.93 24.87 -3.09
CA GLU A 235 12.23 25.39 -2.69
C GLU A 235 12.50 24.96 -1.25
N VAL A 236 13.58 24.23 -1.02
CA VAL A 236 13.99 23.77 0.31
C VAL A 236 15.43 24.14 0.61
N ALA A 237 15.67 24.61 1.84
CA ALA A 237 16.98 24.73 2.44
C ALA A 237 17.07 23.74 3.60
N ALA A 238 18.07 22.87 3.57
CA ALA A 238 18.26 21.83 4.57
C ALA A 238 19.59 22.00 5.29
N ASP A 239 19.60 21.80 6.61
CA ASP A 239 20.80 21.67 7.43
C ASP A 239 20.92 20.22 7.92
N PRO A 240 21.75 19.41 7.25
CA PRO A 240 21.88 18.00 7.61
C PRO A 240 22.45 17.75 9.00
N SER A 241 23.18 18.71 9.58
CA SER A 241 23.78 18.55 10.91
C SER A 241 22.76 18.64 12.04
N ARG A 242 21.61 19.28 11.76
CA ARG A 242 20.52 19.53 12.73
C ARG A 242 19.21 18.85 12.35
N ALA A 243 19.18 18.11 11.23
CA ALA A 243 17.97 17.60 10.60
C ALA A 243 16.90 18.71 10.42
N GLU A 244 17.33 19.95 10.18
CA GLU A 244 16.42 21.09 10.00
C GLU A 244 16.11 21.26 8.51
N LEU A 245 14.83 21.44 8.18
CA LEU A 245 14.36 21.73 6.84
C LEU A 245 13.48 22.97 6.87
N ARG A 246 13.76 23.91 5.96
CA ARG A 246 12.90 25.07 5.69
C ARG A 246 12.48 25.03 4.24
N GLY A 247 11.18 25.22 4.00
CA GLY A 247 10.60 25.06 2.69
C GLY A 247 9.62 26.16 2.32
N ARG A 248 9.54 26.37 1.01
CA ARG A 248 8.48 27.11 0.34
C ARG A 248 7.97 26.24 -0.78
N THR A 249 6.69 25.87 -0.73
CA THR A 249 6.04 25.07 -1.77
C THR A 249 4.91 25.86 -2.39
N VAL A 250 4.88 25.94 -3.71
CA VAL A 250 3.72 26.40 -4.49
C VAL A 250 3.06 25.17 -5.10
N ALA A 251 1.89 24.80 -4.60
CA ALA A 251 1.07 23.72 -5.15
C ALA A 251 0.03 24.30 -6.11
N VAL A 252 0.06 23.87 -7.39
CA VAL A 252 -0.92 24.27 -8.40
C VAL A 252 -2.06 23.26 -8.40
N ILE A 253 -3.20 23.67 -7.86
CA ILE A 253 -4.39 22.84 -7.74
C ILE A 253 -5.51 23.29 -8.67
N ARG A 254 -6.30 22.33 -9.15
CA ARG A 254 -7.56 22.55 -9.87
C ARG A 254 -8.70 21.95 -9.05
N SER A 255 -9.69 22.76 -8.68
CA SER A 255 -10.88 22.28 -7.98
C SER A 255 -11.74 21.43 -8.94
N LEU A 256 -12.21 20.28 -8.46
CA LEU A 256 -13.16 19.41 -9.17
C LEU A 256 -14.60 19.74 -8.79
N GLU A 257 -14.81 20.15 -7.54
CA GLU A 257 -16.09 20.59 -6.99
C GLU A 257 -15.93 21.91 -6.24
N ARG A 258 -17.04 22.55 -5.89
CA ARG A 258 -17.01 23.79 -5.10
C ARG A 258 -16.35 23.49 -3.75
N MET A 259 -15.24 24.17 -3.47
CA MET A 259 -14.35 23.80 -2.37
C MET A 259 -14.09 25.00 -1.47
N GLU A 260 -14.52 24.88 -0.21
CA GLU A 260 -14.22 25.88 0.83
C GLU A 260 -12.91 25.59 1.54
N THR A 261 -12.51 24.33 1.64
CA THR A 261 -11.31 23.89 2.33
C THR A 261 -10.56 22.86 1.49
N VAL A 262 -9.25 23.01 1.38
CA VAL A 262 -8.35 21.99 0.82
C VAL A 262 -7.59 21.30 1.94
N SER A 263 -7.46 19.97 1.82
CA SER A 263 -6.62 19.15 2.68
C SER A 263 -5.33 18.76 1.96
N LEU A 264 -4.20 19.00 2.61
CA LEU A 264 -2.85 18.64 2.18
C LEU A 264 -2.17 17.81 3.27
N ARG A 265 -1.19 17.00 2.88
CA ARG A 265 -0.30 16.30 3.82
C ARG A 265 0.97 17.09 4.04
N LEU A 266 1.35 17.21 5.31
CA LEU A 266 2.60 17.82 5.77
C LEU A 266 2.93 17.28 7.16
N ASP A 267 4.16 16.83 7.36
CA ASP A 267 4.62 16.27 8.64
C ASP A 267 4.37 17.26 9.78
N GLY A 268 3.83 16.79 10.90
CA GLY A 268 3.48 17.61 12.06
C GLY A 268 4.65 18.38 12.68
N ASN A 269 5.89 17.95 12.42
CA ASN A 269 7.10 18.63 12.91
C ASN A 269 7.51 19.84 12.06
N LEU A 270 6.96 19.98 10.85
CA LEU A 270 7.18 21.13 9.98
C LEU A 270 6.13 22.21 10.22
N GLN A 271 6.45 23.20 11.04
CA GLN A 271 5.52 24.27 11.38
C GLN A 271 5.23 25.14 10.15
N VAL A 272 3.93 25.32 9.83
CA VAL A 272 3.50 26.23 8.77
C VAL A 272 3.52 27.68 9.28
N GLU A 273 4.28 28.53 8.59
CA GLU A 273 4.41 29.96 8.90
C GLU A 273 3.35 30.80 8.18
N SER A 274 3.07 30.47 6.92
CA SER A 274 2.07 31.19 6.13
C SER A 274 1.55 30.35 4.98
N VAL A 275 0.30 30.64 4.59
CA VAL A 275 -0.34 30.11 3.40
C VAL A 275 -0.88 31.28 2.59
N ARG A 276 -0.52 31.35 1.30
CA ARG A 276 -0.95 32.39 0.38
C ARG A 276 -1.41 31.77 -0.93
N SER A 277 -2.36 32.40 -1.63
CA SER A 277 -2.71 32.01 -2.99
C SER A 277 -2.69 33.17 -3.96
N SER A 278 -2.63 32.83 -5.24
CA SER A 278 -2.81 33.77 -6.36
C SER A 278 -4.20 34.43 -6.40
N ILE A 279 -5.20 33.93 -5.65
CA ILE A 279 -6.61 34.35 -5.77
C ILE A 279 -6.98 35.39 -4.72
N SER A 280 -6.63 35.18 -3.46
CA SER A 280 -7.06 36.08 -2.36
C SER A 280 -5.95 36.45 -1.37
N GLY A 281 -4.68 36.24 -1.75
CA GLY A 281 -3.56 36.59 -0.89
C GLY A 281 -3.44 35.60 0.27
N SER A 282 -3.49 36.04 1.52
CA SER A 282 -3.27 35.18 2.70
C SER A 282 -4.51 34.35 3.06
N HIS A 283 -4.29 33.09 3.46
CA HIS A 283 -5.33 32.16 3.89
C HIS A 283 -5.21 31.81 5.37
N GLN A 284 -6.36 31.44 5.96
CA GLN A 284 -6.38 30.77 7.24
C GLN A 284 -6.14 29.27 7.06
N PHE A 285 -5.45 28.66 8.02
CA PHE A 285 -5.10 27.26 7.98
C PHE A 285 -5.09 26.62 9.38
N LEU A 286 -5.21 25.30 9.41
CA LEU A 286 -5.11 24.46 10.61
C LEU A 286 -4.17 23.29 10.31
N GLN A 287 -3.17 23.09 11.16
CA GLN A 287 -2.25 21.95 11.08
C GLN A 287 -2.55 20.95 12.20
N GLN A 288 -2.85 19.71 11.84
CA GLN A 288 -3.11 18.61 12.77
C GLN A 288 -1.84 17.77 12.93
N LYS A 289 -1.05 18.04 13.99
CA LYS A 289 0.28 17.44 14.17
C LYS A 289 0.26 15.91 14.28
N GLY A 290 -0.76 15.32 14.91
CA GLY A 290 -0.90 13.86 15.02
C GLY A 290 -1.48 13.17 13.77
N ARG A 291 -1.81 13.92 12.72
CA ARG A 291 -2.42 13.39 11.49
C ARG A 291 -1.68 13.78 10.21
N ASP A 292 -0.55 14.48 10.32
CA ASP A 292 0.20 15.09 9.20
C ASP A 292 -0.68 15.76 8.16
N THR A 293 -1.69 16.49 8.63
CA THR A 293 -2.74 17.09 7.79
C THR A 293 -2.76 18.59 7.97
N LEU A 294 -2.72 19.31 6.84
CA LEU A 294 -2.87 20.76 6.74
C LEU A 294 -4.18 21.08 6.03
N LEU A 295 -5.10 21.72 6.73
CA LEU A 295 -6.36 22.22 6.19
C LEU A 295 -6.23 23.71 5.88
N VAL A 296 -6.58 24.13 4.68
CA VAL A 296 -6.52 25.54 4.25
C VAL A 296 -7.88 25.99 3.76
N ARG A 297 -8.38 27.10 4.30
CA ARG A 297 -9.69 27.64 3.93
C ARG A 297 -9.57 28.71 2.85
N PHE A 298 -10.42 28.60 1.83
CA PHE A 298 -10.58 29.60 0.78
C PHE A 298 -11.68 30.61 1.14
N GLN A 299 -11.37 31.88 0.98
CA GLN A 299 -12.30 32.99 1.10
C GLN A 299 -12.04 33.98 -0.06
N PRO A 300 -12.93 34.06 -1.07
CA PRO A 300 -14.12 33.23 -1.28
C PRO A 300 -13.78 31.75 -1.59
N PRO A 301 -14.74 30.81 -1.47
CA PRO A 301 -14.56 29.41 -1.89
C PRO A 301 -14.14 29.28 -3.36
N LEU A 302 -13.44 28.21 -3.71
CA LEU A 302 -13.10 27.91 -5.09
C LEU A 302 -14.29 27.28 -5.82
N ASP A 303 -14.63 27.82 -6.98
CA ASP A 303 -15.65 27.23 -7.85
C ASP A 303 -15.07 26.07 -8.67
N PRO A 304 -15.90 25.08 -9.06
CA PRO A 304 -15.47 23.95 -9.89
C PRO A 304 -14.68 24.39 -11.12
N GLY A 305 -13.55 23.72 -11.38
CA GLY A 305 -12.65 24.02 -12.50
C GLY A 305 -11.67 25.17 -12.26
N SER A 306 -11.80 25.93 -11.18
CA SER A 306 -10.88 27.02 -10.83
C SER A 306 -9.48 26.49 -10.52
N ARG A 307 -8.45 27.22 -10.94
CA ARG A 307 -7.05 26.93 -10.62
C ARG A 307 -6.53 27.89 -9.56
N ALA A 308 -5.83 27.37 -8.55
CA ALA A 308 -5.18 28.15 -7.52
C ALA A 308 -3.71 27.72 -7.37
N ALA A 309 -2.80 28.69 -7.29
CA ALA A 309 -1.42 28.44 -6.88
C ALA A 309 -1.30 28.75 -5.40
N LEU A 310 -1.10 27.71 -4.56
CA LEU A 310 -1.04 27.83 -3.11
C LEU A 310 0.42 27.80 -2.63
N GLU A 311 0.95 28.97 -2.28
CA GLU A 311 2.27 29.12 -1.64
C GLU A 311 2.16 28.83 -0.14
N ILE A 312 2.97 27.91 0.35
CA ILE A 312 3.04 27.50 1.74
C ILE A 312 4.49 27.60 2.20
N ARG A 313 4.74 28.36 3.28
CA ARG A 313 6.05 28.45 3.93
C ARG A 313 6.04 27.67 5.22
N TYR A 314 7.07 26.87 5.43
CA TYR A 314 7.12 25.94 6.54
C TYR A 314 8.57 25.65 6.96
N GLY A 315 8.76 25.18 8.18
CA GLY A 315 10.07 24.72 8.63
C GLY A 315 10.05 24.04 9.99
N GLY A 316 11.10 23.28 10.27
CA GLY A 316 11.25 22.57 11.53
C GLY A 316 12.34 21.51 11.48
N VAL A 317 12.40 20.72 12.54
CA VAL A 317 13.25 19.52 12.59
C VAL A 317 12.46 18.37 11.98
N LEU A 318 13.03 17.72 10.98
CA LEU A 318 12.40 16.61 10.28
C LEU A 318 13.37 15.44 10.19
N GLU A 319 13.03 14.38 10.91
CA GLU A 319 13.80 13.15 10.88
C GLU A 319 13.79 12.53 9.47
N PRO A 320 14.96 12.10 8.96
CA PRO A 320 15.05 11.46 7.67
C PRO A 320 14.42 10.05 7.71
N GLN A 321 13.97 9.60 6.55
CA GLN A 321 13.56 8.21 6.35
C GLN A 321 14.77 7.27 6.45
N ASP A 322 14.58 6.11 7.11
CA ASP A 322 15.47 4.95 6.94
C ASP A 322 15.18 4.26 5.61
N LEU A 323 16.21 4.17 4.75
CA LEU A 323 16.12 3.42 3.49
C LEU A 323 15.75 1.95 3.73
N ALA A 324 16.19 1.37 4.85
CA ALA A 324 15.98 -0.03 5.21
C ALA A 324 14.64 -0.32 5.91
N ALA A 325 13.79 0.68 6.16
CA ALA A 325 12.47 0.44 6.75
C ALA A 325 11.58 -0.39 5.81
N ALA A 326 10.77 -1.28 6.38
CA ALA A 326 9.94 -2.20 5.60
C ALA A 326 8.69 -1.49 5.01
N PRO A 327 8.15 -1.96 3.88
CA PRO A 327 6.88 -1.45 3.35
C PRO A 327 5.73 -1.65 4.34
N GLY A 328 5.00 -0.58 4.65
CA GLY A 328 3.83 -0.65 5.55
C GLY A 328 4.14 -0.54 7.05
N GLU A 329 5.40 -0.39 7.45
CA GLU A 329 5.74 -0.04 8.84
C GLU A 329 5.16 1.34 9.20
N PRO A 330 4.35 1.45 10.27
CA PRO A 330 3.89 2.74 10.76
C PRO A 330 5.06 3.63 11.15
N GLN A 331 4.98 4.90 10.78
CA GLN A 331 5.96 5.93 11.15
C GLN A 331 5.98 6.21 12.67
N ASP A 332 5.06 5.61 13.45
CA ASP A 332 4.97 5.73 14.92
C ASP A 332 5.64 4.60 15.71
N ALA A 333 6.29 3.62 15.05
CA ALA A 333 7.08 2.62 15.78
C ALA A 333 8.18 3.30 16.61
N ALA A 334 8.21 2.99 17.91
CA ALA A 334 8.95 3.73 18.94
C ALA A 334 10.38 4.18 18.55
N PRO A 335 10.82 5.37 18.99
CA PRO A 335 12.11 5.96 18.64
C PRO A 335 13.36 5.19 19.12
N ALA A 336 13.20 4.13 19.91
CA ALA A 336 14.31 3.45 20.59
C ALA A 336 15.27 2.69 19.63
N GLU A 337 14.81 2.24 18.46
CA GLU A 337 15.67 1.62 17.44
C GLU A 337 16.05 2.57 16.29
N ARG A 338 15.56 3.82 16.30
CA ARG A 338 15.84 4.85 15.28
C ARG A 338 17.16 5.59 15.48
N LEU A 339 17.96 5.17 16.47
CA LEU A 339 19.35 5.57 16.59
C LEU A 339 20.07 5.11 15.31
N ASP A 340 20.56 6.06 14.49
CA ASP A 340 21.74 5.90 13.61
C ASP A 340 21.57 6.06 12.07
N SER A 341 20.51 6.67 11.53
CA SER A 341 20.55 7.13 10.11
C SER A 341 21.46 8.36 9.94
N SER A 342 21.56 9.21 10.97
CA SER A 342 22.38 10.43 10.97
C SER A 342 23.89 10.17 11.05
N ARG A 343 24.39 9.05 11.59
CA ARG A 343 25.85 8.79 11.57
C ARG A 343 26.36 8.24 10.24
N HIS A 344 25.48 7.85 9.32
CA HIS A 344 25.85 7.44 7.96
C HIS A 344 25.94 8.63 6.98
N GLY A 345 25.62 9.85 7.44
CA GLY A 345 25.90 11.08 6.71
C GLY A 345 25.00 11.38 5.51
N THR A 346 23.85 10.70 5.39
CA THR A 346 22.85 10.93 4.34
C THR A 346 21.44 11.11 4.90
N LEU A 347 20.68 12.08 4.38
CA LEU A 347 19.27 12.29 4.69
C LEU A 347 18.41 11.93 3.49
N LEU A 348 17.44 11.04 3.67
CA LEU A 348 16.46 10.67 2.63
C LEU A 348 15.08 11.19 3.01
N TYR A 349 14.46 11.90 2.07
CA TYR A 349 13.07 12.29 2.12
C TYR A 349 12.37 11.80 0.85
N SER A 350 11.34 10.96 0.98
CA SER A 350 10.57 10.48 -0.17
C SER A 350 9.08 10.43 0.15
N ASN A 351 8.37 9.39 -0.28
CA ASN A 351 6.95 9.24 -0.04
C ASN A 351 6.60 8.73 1.37
N ARG A 352 7.58 8.36 2.20
CA ARG A 352 7.34 7.90 3.58
C ARG A 352 7.36 9.01 4.63
N VAL A 353 7.76 10.21 4.24
CA VAL A 353 7.79 11.40 5.11
C VAL A 353 7.13 12.53 4.34
N TYR A 354 6.17 13.22 4.94
CA TYR A 354 5.49 14.34 4.28
C TYR A 354 6.33 15.62 4.39
N TRP A 355 7.52 15.61 3.76
CA TRP A 355 8.56 16.65 3.87
C TRP A 355 8.25 17.95 3.10
N PHE A 356 7.19 17.94 2.30
CA PHE A 356 6.63 19.11 1.63
C PHE A 356 5.09 19.00 1.60
N PRO A 357 4.36 20.14 1.56
CA PRO A 357 2.92 20.15 1.38
C PRO A 357 2.52 19.50 0.06
N GLN A 358 1.76 18.43 0.13
CA GLN A 358 1.36 17.66 -1.04
C GLN A 358 -0.07 17.13 -0.93
N SER A 359 -0.64 16.70 -2.05
CA SER A 359 -1.95 16.06 -2.01
C SER A 359 -1.93 14.78 -1.14
N PRO A 360 -3.02 14.48 -0.40
CA PRO A 360 -3.17 13.20 0.30
C PRO A 360 -3.04 11.98 -0.62
N VAL A 361 -3.32 12.19 -1.90
CA VAL A 361 -3.30 11.17 -2.93
C VAL A 361 -2.13 11.44 -3.85
N ARG A 362 -1.38 10.39 -4.16
CA ARG A 362 -0.15 10.48 -4.95
C ARG A 362 -0.48 10.44 -6.44
N ASN A 363 -1.06 11.54 -6.93
CA ASN A 363 -1.32 11.76 -8.35
C ASN A 363 -0.05 12.16 -9.08
N HIS A 364 0.07 11.78 -10.35
CA HIS A 364 1.19 12.20 -11.18
C HIS A 364 1.14 13.71 -11.45
N ALA A 365 2.18 14.40 -11.03
CA ALA A 365 2.33 15.84 -11.19
C ALA A 365 3.74 16.20 -11.68
N THR A 366 3.84 17.32 -12.39
CA THR A 366 5.15 17.90 -12.73
C THR A 366 5.69 18.69 -11.54
N ALA A 367 6.99 18.96 -11.51
CA ALA A 367 7.60 19.69 -10.42
C ALA A 367 8.92 20.38 -10.78
N ASN A 368 9.18 21.50 -10.10
CA ASN A 368 10.50 22.08 -9.97
C ASN A 368 10.93 21.95 -8.51
N LEU A 369 12.12 21.41 -8.27
CA LEU A 369 12.67 21.23 -6.93
C LEU A 369 14.00 21.96 -6.83
N THR A 370 14.03 23.04 -6.08
CA THR A 370 15.24 23.78 -5.75
C THR A 370 15.71 23.41 -4.35
N VAL A 371 16.94 22.91 -4.23
CA VAL A 371 17.54 22.48 -2.97
C VAL A 371 18.75 23.34 -2.66
N THR A 372 18.82 23.88 -1.45
CA THR A 372 20.01 24.56 -0.92
C THR A 372 20.61 23.73 0.21
N VAL A 373 21.89 23.38 0.08
CA VAL A 373 22.64 22.58 1.06
C VAL A 373 23.95 23.27 1.45
N PRO A 374 24.50 23.02 2.66
CA PRO A 374 25.76 23.60 3.10
C PRO A 374 26.97 23.11 2.27
N ALA A 375 28.08 23.82 2.39
CA ALA A 375 29.36 23.43 1.77
C ALA A 375 29.74 21.97 2.10
N GLY A 376 30.19 21.24 1.08
CA GLY A 376 30.60 19.83 1.22
C GLY A 376 29.44 18.82 1.18
N TYR A 377 28.19 19.27 1.12
CA TYR A 377 27.03 18.42 0.80
C TYR A 377 26.62 18.61 -0.66
N THR A 378 25.98 17.57 -1.20
CA THR A 378 25.24 17.62 -2.45
C THR A 378 23.85 17.04 -2.25
N ALA A 379 22.97 17.23 -3.23
CA ALA A 379 21.66 16.62 -3.26
C ALA A 379 21.47 15.81 -4.55
N LEU A 380 20.74 14.71 -4.44
CA LEU A 380 20.12 14.00 -5.56
C LEU A 380 18.62 14.09 -5.37
N ALA A 381 17.87 14.30 -6.43
CA ALA A 381 16.41 14.36 -6.32
C ALA A 381 15.73 13.86 -7.58
N SER A 382 14.42 13.64 -7.48
CA SER A 382 13.59 13.37 -8.65
C SER A 382 13.65 14.53 -9.63
N GLY A 383 13.98 14.23 -10.89
CA GLY A 383 14.07 15.21 -11.98
C GLY A 383 15.45 15.33 -12.63
N ALA A 384 15.49 16.06 -13.73
CA ALA A 384 16.72 16.41 -14.41
C ALA A 384 17.43 17.56 -13.68
N PRO A 385 18.67 17.37 -13.19
CA PRO A 385 19.45 18.47 -12.63
C PRO A 385 19.76 19.51 -13.72
N GLU A 386 19.46 20.77 -13.43
CA GLU A 386 19.93 21.93 -14.19
C GLU A 386 21.18 22.52 -13.51
N ALA A 387 22.11 22.99 -14.33
CA ALA A 387 23.30 23.68 -13.87
C ALA A 387 22.97 25.08 -13.34
N ILE A 388 22.28 25.15 -12.20
CA ILE A 388 22.22 26.33 -11.32
C ILE A 388 23.12 26.06 -10.11
N ALA A 389 24.29 25.47 -10.33
CA ALA A 389 25.34 25.45 -9.31
C ALA A 389 25.91 26.88 -9.23
N ARG A 390 25.21 27.77 -8.53
CA ARG A 390 25.81 28.98 -8.00
C ARG A 390 26.20 28.65 -6.58
N ASP A 391 27.51 28.53 -6.34
CA ASP A 391 28.00 28.61 -4.98
C ASP A 391 27.62 30.01 -4.47
N ASN A 392 26.82 30.06 -3.42
CA ASN A 392 26.54 31.30 -2.72
C ASN A 392 27.85 31.82 -2.10
N THR A 393 27.91 33.10 -1.76
CA THR A 393 29.12 33.71 -1.15
C THR A 393 29.53 33.05 0.17
N ASP A 394 28.62 32.30 0.81
CA ASP A 394 28.86 31.53 2.04
C ASP A 394 29.31 30.07 1.80
N GLY A 395 29.50 29.67 0.54
CA GLY A 395 29.88 28.31 0.14
C GLY A 395 28.73 27.29 0.12
N SER A 396 27.49 27.70 0.39
CA SER A 396 26.32 26.83 0.18
C SER A 396 26.04 26.60 -1.31
N ARG A 397 25.53 25.42 -1.63
CA ARG A 397 25.22 25.01 -3.00
C ARG A 397 23.71 25.00 -3.21
N ARG A 398 23.26 25.71 -4.25
CA ARG A 398 21.88 25.62 -4.75
C ARG A 398 21.84 24.67 -5.95
N LEU A 399 20.84 23.79 -6.01
CA LEU A 399 20.64 22.79 -7.07
C LEU A 399 19.18 22.85 -7.51
N LEU A 400 18.92 22.81 -8.81
CA LEU A 400 17.56 22.75 -9.36
C LEU A 400 17.36 21.43 -10.09
N PHE A 401 16.26 20.74 -9.80
CA PHE A 401 15.82 19.54 -10.48
C PHE A 401 14.45 19.81 -11.12
N ARG A 402 14.30 19.52 -12.41
CA ARG A 402 13.04 19.70 -13.14
C ARG A 402 12.43 18.38 -13.58
N THR A 403 11.14 18.21 -13.38
CA THR A 403 10.36 17.04 -13.86
C THR A 403 9.32 17.53 -14.85
N GLU A 404 9.70 17.58 -16.14
CA GLU A 404 8.76 17.85 -17.23
C GLU A 404 7.82 16.67 -17.46
N THR A 405 8.31 15.47 -17.20
CA THR A 405 7.50 14.26 -17.11
C THR A 405 6.83 14.16 -15.74
N PRO A 406 5.50 13.95 -15.67
CA PRO A 406 4.79 13.79 -14.40
C PRO A 406 5.34 12.63 -13.55
N ILE A 407 5.46 12.85 -12.25
CA ILE A 407 5.96 11.89 -11.27
C ILE A 407 4.97 11.71 -10.13
N ARG A 408 4.98 10.55 -9.50
CA ARG A 408 4.02 10.17 -8.45
C ARG A 408 4.27 10.89 -7.11
N TYR A 409 5.54 11.18 -6.80
CA TYR A 409 6.00 11.90 -5.61
C TYR A 409 7.44 12.39 -5.81
N LEU A 410 7.83 13.44 -5.10
CA LEU A 410 9.21 13.93 -5.07
C LEU A 410 10.05 13.17 -4.04
N SER A 411 11.27 12.81 -4.43
CA SER A 411 12.29 12.31 -3.50
C SER A 411 13.52 13.20 -3.52
N LEU A 412 14.14 13.36 -2.35
CA LEU A 412 15.32 14.15 -2.08
C LEU A 412 16.27 13.34 -1.19
N LEU A 413 17.49 13.16 -1.66
CA LEU A 413 18.61 12.60 -0.90
C LEU A 413 19.66 13.70 -0.73
N ILE A 414 20.11 13.94 0.49
CA ILE A 414 21.19 14.90 0.79
C ILE A 414 22.34 14.14 1.44
N GLY A 415 23.57 14.36 0.99
CA GLY A 415 24.72 13.69 1.58
C GLY A 415 26.05 14.18 1.04
N ARG A 416 27.14 13.61 1.57
CA ARG A 416 28.50 13.78 1.05
C ARG A 416 28.74 12.69 0.00
N LEU A 417 28.48 13.03 -1.25
CA LEU A 417 28.46 12.07 -2.34
C LEU A 417 29.37 12.52 -3.49
N ASP A 418 30.10 11.57 -4.06
CA ASP A 418 30.99 11.78 -5.19
C ASP A 418 30.44 11.08 -6.45
N PRO A 419 30.61 11.69 -7.63
CA PRO A 419 30.36 11.01 -8.90
C PRO A 419 31.21 9.75 -9.04
N VAL A 420 30.61 8.68 -9.54
CA VAL A 420 31.31 7.45 -9.91
C VAL A 420 31.53 7.49 -11.41
N GLU A 421 32.74 7.82 -11.83
CA GLU A 421 33.08 7.89 -13.26
C GLU A 421 32.78 6.56 -13.97
N MET A 422 31.82 6.50 -14.87
CA MET A 422 31.57 5.32 -15.69
C MET A 422 30.98 5.70 -17.04
N THR A 423 31.24 4.90 -18.06
CA THR A 423 30.70 5.08 -19.41
C THR A 423 29.78 3.92 -19.74
N LEU A 424 28.47 4.15 -19.68
CA LEU A 424 27.46 3.14 -20.02
C LEU A 424 27.10 3.25 -21.50
N SER A 425 27.91 2.62 -22.36
CA SER A 425 27.71 2.65 -23.81
C SER A 425 26.36 2.04 -24.20
N GLY A 426 25.63 2.76 -25.06
CA GLY A 426 24.35 2.33 -25.64
C GLY A 426 23.16 2.33 -24.67
N ALA A 427 23.25 2.96 -23.49
CA ALA A 427 22.05 3.17 -22.68
C ALA A 427 21.06 4.07 -23.46
N PRO A 428 19.75 3.76 -23.47
CA PRO A 428 18.75 4.55 -24.20
C PRO A 428 18.55 5.96 -23.63
N VAL A 429 18.97 6.20 -22.39
CA VAL A 429 18.98 7.50 -21.72
C VAL A 429 20.29 7.69 -20.96
N PRO A 430 20.72 8.94 -20.68
CA PRO A 430 21.85 9.20 -19.80
C PRO A 430 21.64 8.58 -18.41
N VAL A 431 22.70 7.96 -17.88
CA VAL A 431 22.73 7.37 -16.54
C VAL A 431 23.90 7.96 -15.77
N ASP A 432 23.59 8.63 -14.67
CA ASP A 432 24.57 9.13 -13.72
C ASP A 432 24.74 8.12 -12.59
N ALA A 433 25.95 8.00 -12.06
CA ALA A 433 26.24 7.17 -10.92
C ALA A 433 26.93 7.99 -9.84
N VAL A 434 26.48 7.82 -8.61
CA VAL A 434 26.93 8.58 -7.46
C VAL A 434 27.07 7.63 -6.27
N SER A 435 28.05 7.85 -5.40
CA SER A 435 28.16 7.06 -4.18
C SER A 435 28.75 7.86 -3.04
N VAL A 436 28.62 7.32 -1.83
CA VAL A 436 29.56 7.71 -0.77
C VAL A 436 31.00 7.35 -1.21
N PRO A 437 32.03 8.15 -0.88
CA PRO A 437 33.37 7.98 -1.44
C PRO A 437 33.96 6.58 -1.20
N ALA A 438 33.73 6.02 -0.01
CA ALA A 438 34.19 4.68 0.38
C ALA A 438 33.61 3.54 -0.48
N ARG A 439 32.51 3.79 -1.22
CA ARG A 439 31.79 2.78 -2.00
C ARG A 439 31.95 2.90 -3.51
N ALA A 440 32.75 3.85 -4.01
CA ALA A 440 32.87 4.12 -5.45
C ALA A 440 33.22 2.86 -6.28
N ARG A 441 34.10 1.99 -5.78
CA ARG A 441 34.44 0.71 -6.45
C ARG A 441 33.27 -0.26 -6.48
N ARG A 442 32.52 -0.39 -5.39
CA ARG A 442 31.34 -1.28 -5.28
C ARG A 442 30.22 -0.78 -6.19
N ALA A 443 29.95 0.53 -6.16
CA ALA A 443 28.99 1.20 -7.04
C ALA A 443 29.32 0.98 -8.52
N ARG A 444 30.59 1.18 -8.91
CA ARG A 444 31.04 0.96 -10.29
C ARG A 444 30.80 -0.48 -10.77
N ALA A 445 31.12 -1.46 -9.94
CA ALA A 445 30.91 -2.86 -10.29
C ALA A 445 29.42 -3.22 -10.40
N LEU A 446 28.57 -2.68 -9.52
CA LEU A 446 27.14 -2.96 -9.49
C LEU A 446 26.41 -2.28 -10.66
N PHE A 447 26.74 -1.02 -10.96
CA PHE A 447 26.01 -0.20 -11.93
C PHE A 447 26.46 -0.37 -13.38
N ALA A 448 27.53 -1.14 -13.64
CA ALA A 448 28.00 -1.44 -15.00
C ALA A 448 26.91 -2.09 -15.89
N GLU A 449 25.96 -2.80 -15.28
CA GLU A 449 24.87 -3.51 -15.97
C GLU A 449 23.66 -2.61 -16.31
N ALA A 450 23.61 -1.36 -15.82
CA ALA A 450 22.42 -0.53 -15.95
C ALA A 450 22.07 -0.18 -17.42
N GLY A 451 23.08 0.05 -18.26
CA GLY A 451 22.88 0.31 -19.70
C GLY A 451 22.23 -0.88 -20.44
N PRO A 452 22.81 -2.09 -20.35
CA PRO A 452 22.17 -3.32 -20.83
C PRO A 452 20.76 -3.56 -20.30
N ILE A 453 20.51 -3.37 -19.00
CA ILE A 453 19.18 -3.54 -18.39
C ILE A 453 18.15 -2.59 -19.02
N LEU A 454 18.49 -1.29 -19.12
CA LEU A 454 17.59 -0.29 -19.71
C LEU A 454 17.26 -0.62 -21.17
N ARG A 455 18.25 -1.07 -21.96
CA ARG A 455 18.00 -1.53 -23.33
C ARG A 455 17.04 -2.71 -23.37
N PHE A 456 17.29 -3.74 -22.57
CA PHE A 456 16.47 -4.94 -22.54
C PHE A 456 15.01 -4.62 -22.18
N PHE A 457 14.79 -3.83 -21.11
CA PHE A 457 13.43 -3.43 -20.73
C PHE A 457 12.75 -2.56 -21.76
N SER A 458 13.49 -1.62 -22.36
CA SER A 458 12.93 -0.77 -23.41
C SER A 458 12.55 -1.55 -24.68
N ALA A 459 13.28 -2.62 -25.01
CA ALA A 459 12.91 -3.50 -26.11
C ALA A 459 11.65 -4.34 -25.82
N LEU A 460 11.42 -4.69 -24.55
CA LEU A 460 10.22 -5.43 -24.15
C LEU A 460 8.98 -4.53 -24.12
N ILE A 461 9.08 -3.33 -23.54
CA ILE A 461 7.92 -2.49 -23.20
C ILE A 461 7.79 -1.23 -24.07
N GLY A 462 8.88 -0.67 -24.55
CA GLY A 462 8.88 0.61 -25.26
C GLY A 462 9.77 1.64 -24.56
N GLU A 463 9.49 2.92 -24.82
CA GLU A 463 10.31 4.04 -24.37
C GLU A 463 10.60 4.01 -22.85
N VAL A 464 11.81 4.44 -22.46
CA VAL A 464 12.15 4.64 -21.05
C VAL A 464 11.31 5.80 -20.50
N PRO A 465 10.62 5.63 -19.36
CA PRO A 465 9.64 6.60 -18.91
C PRO A 465 10.20 8.00 -18.66
N TYR A 466 11.42 8.08 -18.14
CA TYR A 466 12.08 9.31 -17.75
C TYR A 466 13.35 9.50 -18.59
N PRO A 467 13.69 10.75 -18.96
CA PRO A 467 14.75 11.05 -19.93
C PRO A 467 16.16 10.84 -19.39
N ARG A 468 16.32 10.47 -18.11
CA ARG A 468 17.59 10.12 -17.47
C ARG A 468 17.36 9.31 -16.20
N LEU A 469 18.42 8.71 -15.67
CA LEU A 469 18.40 7.97 -14.41
C LEU A 469 19.67 8.26 -13.58
N THR A 470 19.53 8.45 -12.28
CA THR A 470 20.67 8.52 -11.35
C THR A 470 20.68 7.30 -10.43
N LEU A 471 21.79 6.58 -10.39
CA LEU A 471 22.02 5.44 -9.51
C LEU A 471 22.88 5.89 -8.33
N ALA A 472 22.40 5.69 -7.10
CA ALA A 472 23.11 6.08 -5.90
C ALA A 472 23.47 4.88 -5.04
N PHE A 473 24.72 4.77 -4.60
CA PHE A 473 25.15 3.75 -3.64
C PHE A 473 25.54 4.36 -2.29
N LEU A 474 24.81 3.99 -1.25
CA LEU A 474 24.84 4.59 0.08
C LEU A 474 25.30 3.58 1.14
N ASP A 475 25.74 4.10 2.29
CA ASP A 475 25.93 3.28 3.49
C ASP A 475 24.62 3.25 4.29
N THR A 476 24.17 2.06 4.69
CA THR A 476 22.93 1.87 5.45
C THR A 476 23.13 0.87 6.59
N MET A 477 22.19 0.75 7.51
CA MET A 477 22.28 -0.25 8.58
C MET A 477 22.04 -1.69 8.10
N ARG A 478 21.24 -1.85 7.03
CA ARG A 478 20.84 -3.12 6.44
C ARG A 478 20.78 -2.99 4.92
N PRO A 479 20.94 -4.10 4.16
CA PRO A 479 20.73 -4.07 2.72
C PRO A 479 19.34 -3.54 2.39
N ALA A 480 19.28 -2.53 1.52
CA ALA A 480 18.03 -1.86 1.18
C ALA A 480 18.11 -1.20 -0.20
N ALA A 481 16.96 -0.95 -0.79
CA ALA A 481 16.86 -0.15 -2.00
C ALA A 481 15.54 0.62 -2.08
N HIS A 482 15.54 1.68 -2.87
CA HIS A 482 14.36 2.47 -3.16
C HIS A 482 14.51 3.14 -4.53
N SER A 483 13.48 3.02 -5.36
CA SER A 483 13.52 3.55 -6.73
C SER A 483 12.45 4.59 -7.02
N PRO A 484 12.59 5.84 -6.50
CA PRO A 484 11.80 6.99 -6.93
C PRO A 484 11.91 7.24 -8.44
N ALA A 485 11.00 8.02 -9.01
CA ALA A 485 11.18 8.49 -10.38
C ALA A 485 12.52 9.23 -10.53
N TYR A 486 13.25 8.95 -11.62
CA TYR A 486 14.61 9.43 -11.94
C TYR A 486 15.74 8.88 -11.07
N LEU A 487 15.46 8.12 -10.00
CA LEU A 487 16.46 7.65 -9.04
C LEU A 487 16.35 6.13 -8.81
N ALA A 488 17.49 5.47 -8.62
CA ALA A 488 17.54 4.16 -7.96
C ALA A 488 18.61 4.19 -6.87
N LEU A 489 18.18 4.07 -5.63
CA LEU A 489 19.00 4.16 -4.43
C LEU A 489 19.29 2.76 -3.91
N PHE A 490 20.56 2.46 -3.66
CA PHE A 490 21.03 1.18 -3.15
C PHE A 490 21.81 1.42 -1.86
N GLY A 491 21.59 0.57 -0.86
CA GLY A 491 22.27 0.63 0.43
C GLY A 491 22.78 -0.73 0.88
N GLU A 492 23.99 -0.76 1.42
CA GLU A 492 24.57 -1.93 2.11
C GLU A 492 25.28 -1.50 3.40
N PRO A 493 25.35 -2.36 4.43
CA PRO A 493 26.07 -2.05 5.67
C PRO A 493 27.57 -1.92 5.51
N SER A 494 28.14 -1.03 6.33
CA SER A 494 29.58 -0.82 6.47
C SER A 494 30.18 -1.86 7.41
N GLY A 495 31.01 -2.75 6.85
CA GLY A 495 31.69 -3.81 7.58
C GLY A 495 31.03 -5.20 7.48
N TRP A 496 31.64 -6.18 8.15
CA TRP A 496 31.11 -7.54 8.27
C TRP A 496 30.02 -7.58 9.35
N ILE A 497 28.80 -7.18 8.98
CA ILE A 497 27.62 -7.60 9.75
C ILE A 497 27.24 -8.98 9.18
N PRO A 498 27.17 -10.04 10.00
CA PRO A 498 26.60 -11.31 9.56
C PRO A 498 25.10 -11.09 9.37
N VAL A 499 24.72 -10.51 8.23
CA VAL A 499 23.34 -10.56 7.77
C VAL A 499 23.10 -12.04 7.49
N SER A 500 22.13 -12.64 8.16
CA SER A 500 21.61 -13.97 7.82
C SER A 500 20.87 -13.86 6.47
N ALA A 501 21.58 -13.46 5.42
CA ALA A 501 21.05 -13.13 4.10
C ALA A 501 20.80 -14.39 3.26
N GLY A 502 21.25 -15.56 3.72
CA GLY A 502 21.14 -16.81 2.97
C GLY A 502 19.71 -17.30 2.72
N ASP A 503 18.72 -16.86 3.49
CA ASP A 503 17.33 -17.34 3.41
C ASP A 503 16.30 -16.20 3.49
N SER A 504 16.45 -15.17 2.65
CA SER A 504 15.46 -14.08 2.50
C SER A 504 14.77 -14.13 1.13
N PRO A 505 13.43 -13.94 1.03
CA PRO A 505 12.70 -14.08 -0.24
C PRO A 505 13.20 -13.17 -1.36
N THR A 506 13.77 -12.01 -1.02
CA THR A 506 14.25 -10.99 -1.98
C THR A 506 15.75 -11.08 -2.25
N HIS A 507 16.48 -11.99 -1.59
CA HIS A 507 17.94 -12.07 -1.73
C HIS A 507 18.36 -13.16 -2.72
N PHE A 508 18.59 -12.76 -3.97
CA PHE A 508 19.13 -13.63 -5.02
C PHE A 508 20.65 -13.59 -5.03
N SER A 509 21.29 -14.15 -4.00
CA SER A 509 22.75 -14.10 -3.79
C SER A 509 23.59 -14.57 -4.99
N ARG A 510 23.07 -15.52 -5.77
CA ARG A 510 23.71 -16.04 -6.99
C ARG A 510 23.54 -15.14 -8.21
N GLN A 511 22.68 -14.13 -8.14
CA GLN A 511 22.34 -13.23 -9.23
C GLN A 511 22.44 -11.76 -8.78
N PRO A 512 23.64 -11.21 -8.56
CA PRO A 512 23.80 -9.82 -8.10
C PRO A 512 23.14 -8.78 -9.00
N VAL A 513 23.05 -9.08 -10.31
CA VAL A 513 22.41 -8.20 -11.30
C VAL A 513 20.89 -8.12 -11.14
N PHE A 514 20.27 -9.13 -10.51
CA PHE A 514 18.84 -9.18 -10.27
C PHE A 514 18.35 -7.94 -9.51
N HIS A 515 19.08 -7.53 -8.47
CA HIS A 515 18.69 -6.40 -7.64
C HIS A 515 18.72 -5.08 -8.42
N VAL A 516 19.75 -4.86 -9.25
CA VAL A 516 19.83 -3.66 -10.11
C VAL A 516 18.72 -3.66 -11.14
N ALA A 517 18.43 -4.82 -11.74
CA ALA A 517 17.36 -4.97 -12.71
C ALA A 517 15.98 -4.71 -12.09
N HIS A 518 15.74 -5.17 -10.85
CA HIS A 518 14.50 -4.92 -10.10
C HIS A 518 14.29 -3.42 -9.88
N GLU A 519 15.29 -2.73 -9.34
CA GLU A 519 15.21 -1.31 -9.05
C GLU A 519 15.06 -0.44 -10.31
N ILE A 520 15.73 -0.81 -11.41
CA ILE A 520 15.54 -0.12 -12.71
C ILE A 520 14.14 -0.38 -13.28
N ALA A 521 13.60 -1.60 -13.12
CA ALA A 521 12.25 -1.93 -13.61
C ALA A 521 11.16 -1.08 -12.92
N HIS A 522 11.38 -0.62 -11.69
CA HIS A 522 10.46 0.28 -11.00
C HIS A 522 10.25 1.61 -11.72
N GLN A 523 11.16 2.05 -12.59
CA GLN A 523 10.95 3.25 -13.40
C GLN A 523 9.70 3.11 -14.29
N TRP A 524 9.44 1.91 -14.85
CA TRP A 524 8.19 1.59 -15.53
C TRP A 524 7.07 1.26 -14.54
N TRP A 525 7.36 0.38 -13.57
CA TRP A 525 6.36 -0.23 -12.70
C TRP A 525 6.39 0.36 -11.29
N GLY A 526 5.36 1.13 -10.95
CA GLY A 526 5.24 1.84 -9.67
C GLY A 526 5.59 3.33 -9.75
N GLN A 527 6.47 3.73 -10.69
CA GLN A 527 6.76 5.14 -10.97
C GLN A 527 5.96 5.65 -12.16
N ALA A 528 6.23 5.16 -13.38
CA ALA A 528 5.48 5.61 -14.56
C ALA A 528 4.03 5.11 -14.52
N VAL A 529 3.81 3.83 -14.30
CA VAL A 529 2.47 3.29 -14.02
C VAL A 529 2.34 3.15 -12.51
N GLY A 530 1.55 4.04 -11.89
CA GLY A 530 1.20 3.95 -10.47
C GLY A 530 0.13 2.90 -10.21
N TRP A 531 -0.14 2.62 -8.94
CA TRP A 531 -1.25 1.75 -8.52
C TRP A 531 -2.43 2.58 -8.01
N ARG A 532 -3.66 2.09 -8.21
CA ARG A 532 -4.89 2.79 -7.82
C ARG A 532 -5.08 2.89 -6.31
N ASN A 533 -4.89 1.78 -5.61
CA ASN A 533 -4.98 1.69 -4.16
C ASN A 533 -3.99 0.62 -3.64
N TYR A 534 -3.94 0.42 -2.33
CA TYR A 534 -2.97 -0.50 -1.73
C TYR A 534 -3.10 -1.96 -2.19
N ARG A 535 -4.30 -2.41 -2.61
CA ARG A 535 -4.53 -3.77 -3.12
C ARG A 535 -3.82 -4.02 -4.45
N ASP A 536 -3.54 -2.95 -5.19
CA ASP A 536 -2.86 -2.97 -6.48
C ASP A 536 -1.35 -2.72 -6.38
N GLN A 537 -0.82 -2.52 -5.18
CA GLN A 537 0.63 -2.31 -4.95
C GLN A 537 1.48 -3.44 -5.54
N TRP A 538 0.94 -4.67 -5.55
CA TRP A 538 1.64 -5.83 -6.10
C TRP A 538 2.05 -5.66 -7.56
N LEU A 539 1.33 -4.84 -8.35
CA LEU A 539 1.69 -4.58 -9.74
C LEU A 539 3.10 -4.01 -9.85
N SER A 540 3.46 -3.08 -8.96
CA SER A 540 4.82 -2.50 -8.90
C SER A 540 5.87 -3.58 -8.62
N GLU A 541 5.70 -4.32 -7.52
CA GLU A 541 6.72 -5.25 -7.04
C GLU A 541 6.82 -6.51 -7.90
N ALA A 542 5.69 -7.11 -8.28
CA ALA A 542 5.67 -8.34 -9.06
C ALA A 542 6.17 -8.13 -10.49
N LEU A 543 5.81 -7.01 -11.15
CA LEU A 543 6.33 -6.71 -12.48
C LEU A 543 7.84 -6.42 -12.43
N ALA A 544 8.31 -5.62 -11.46
CA ALA A 544 9.74 -5.36 -11.29
C ALA A 544 10.53 -6.65 -11.04
N GLN A 545 10.04 -7.49 -10.13
CA GLN A 545 10.61 -8.78 -9.77
C GLN A 545 10.65 -9.74 -10.97
N TYR A 546 9.58 -9.78 -11.77
CA TYR A 546 9.53 -10.62 -12.97
C TYR A 546 10.46 -10.12 -14.07
N PHE A 547 10.54 -8.80 -14.27
CA PHE A 547 11.46 -8.19 -15.23
C PHE A 547 12.92 -8.47 -14.88
N ALA A 548 13.28 -8.41 -13.60
CA ALA A 548 14.59 -8.82 -13.12
C ALA A 548 14.89 -10.29 -13.45
N ALA A 549 13.91 -11.19 -13.27
CA ALA A 549 14.07 -12.60 -13.65
C ALA A 549 14.26 -12.77 -15.17
N LEU A 550 13.51 -12.04 -16.00
CA LEU A 550 13.67 -12.04 -17.46
C LEU A 550 15.05 -11.54 -17.89
N TYR A 551 15.59 -10.52 -17.21
CA TYR A 551 16.93 -10.03 -17.50
C TYR A 551 18.02 -11.03 -17.07
N VAL A 552 17.84 -11.75 -15.95
CA VAL A 552 18.74 -12.85 -15.58
C VAL A 552 18.75 -13.91 -16.67
N ARG A 553 17.59 -14.25 -17.25
CA ARG A 553 17.52 -15.18 -18.38
C ARG A 553 18.32 -14.69 -19.58
N ASP A 554 18.15 -13.42 -19.96
CA ASP A 554 18.84 -12.80 -21.09
C ASP A 554 20.36 -12.76 -20.89
N SER A 555 20.80 -12.30 -19.72
CA SER A 555 22.23 -12.06 -19.43
C SER A 555 23.00 -13.30 -18.95
N ARG A 556 22.32 -14.31 -18.38
CA ARG A 556 22.95 -15.48 -17.74
C ARG A 556 22.42 -16.83 -18.23
N GLY A 557 21.40 -16.85 -19.08
CA GLY A 557 20.84 -18.07 -19.69
C GLY A 557 19.76 -18.78 -18.86
N GLU A 558 19.22 -19.85 -19.45
CA GLU A 558 18.04 -20.57 -18.93
C GLU A 558 18.28 -21.27 -17.59
N ASP A 559 19.51 -21.74 -17.30
CA ASP A 559 19.82 -22.37 -16.02
C ASP A 559 19.72 -21.38 -14.85
N ALA A 560 20.27 -20.18 -15.04
CA ALA A 560 20.18 -19.10 -14.07
C ALA A 560 18.72 -18.65 -13.85
N PHE A 561 17.95 -18.58 -14.94
CA PHE A 561 16.53 -18.27 -14.87
C PHE A 561 15.73 -19.32 -14.11
N ARG A 562 15.98 -20.61 -14.37
CA ARG A 562 15.35 -21.72 -13.65
C ARG A 562 15.67 -21.66 -12.15
N ASP A 563 16.91 -21.32 -11.76
CA ASP A 563 17.28 -21.16 -10.35
C ASP A 563 16.48 -20.02 -9.68
N VAL A 564 16.26 -18.92 -10.40
CA VAL A 564 15.42 -17.80 -9.93
C VAL A 564 13.96 -18.24 -9.78
N LEU A 565 13.40 -18.94 -10.77
CA LEU A 565 12.03 -19.46 -10.69
C LEU A 565 11.86 -20.48 -9.56
N ALA A 566 12.84 -21.37 -9.36
CA ALA A 566 12.85 -22.33 -8.25
C ALA A 566 12.85 -21.61 -6.89
N TRP A 567 13.60 -20.51 -6.78
CA TRP A 567 13.60 -19.66 -5.60
C TRP A 567 12.24 -19.02 -5.35
N MET A 568 11.66 -18.38 -6.37
CA MET A 568 10.34 -17.75 -6.31
C MET A 568 9.25 -18.76 -5.95
N HIS A 569 9.26 -19.94 -6.60
CA HIS A 569 8.31 -21.04 -6.36
C HIS A 569 8.31 -21.48 -4.89
N ARG A 570 9.48 -21.78 -4.33
CA ARG A 570 9.63 -22.18 -2.93
C ARG A 570 9.06 -21.13 -1.98
N TRP A 571 9.38 -19.85 -2.19
CA TRP A 571 8.88 -18.79 -1.31
C TRP A 571 7.38 -18.55 -1.50
N ALA A 572 6.87 -18.61 -2.73
CA ALA A 572 5.45 -18.56 -3.00
C ALA A 572 4.69 -19.70 -2.29
N LEU A 573 5.23 -20.92 -2.29
CA LEU A 573 4.66 -22.04 -1.53
C LEU A 573 4.73 -21.83 -0.01
N LYS A 574 5.80 -21.22 0.51
CA LYS A 574 5.96 -20.90 1.94
C LYS A 574 5.01 -19.76 2.38
N GLY A 575 4.71 -18.82 1.50
CA GLY A 575 3.73 -17.75 1.71
C GLY A 575 2.27 -18.16 1.47
N SER A 576 2.01 -19.35 0.94
CA SER A 576 0.66 -19.88 0.70
C SER A 576 -0.17 -19.92 1.99
N GLY A 577 -1.44 -19.53 1.90
CA GLY A 577 -2.36 -19.51 3.05
C GLY A 577 -2.17 -18.33 4.03
N LYS A 578 -1.32 -17.34 3.70
CA LYS A 578 -1.07 -16.12 4.48
C LYS A 578 -1.90 -14.91 4.03
N GLY A 579 -2.73 -15.08 3.00
CA GLY A 579 -3.46 -14.01 2.33
C GLY A 579 -3.11 -13.88 0.85
N PRO A 580 -4.04 -13.33 0.04
CA PRO A 580 -3.87 -13.22 -1.40
C PRO A 580 -2.89 -12.11 -1.78
N VAL A 581 -2.45 -12.10 -3.04
CA VAL A 581 -1.57 -11.05 -3.57
C VAL A 581 -2.22 -9.67 -3.48
N SER A 582 -3.54 -9.59 -3.73
CA SER A 582 -4.33 -8.36 -3.64
C SER A 582 -4.54 -7.82 -2.22
N LEU A 583 -4.03 -8.50 -1.20
CA LEU A 583 -4.03 -7.98 0.17
C LEU A 583 -2.90 -6.94 0.38
N GLY A 584 -1.94 -6.84 -0.53
CA GLY A 584 -0.91 -5.81 -0.53
C GLY A 584 -0.08 -5.81 0.76
N PHE A 585 0.22 -4.63 1.31
CA PHE A 585 1.03 -4.49 2.53
C PHE A 585 0.42 -5.16 3.78
N ARG A 586 -0.87 -5.50 3.77
CA ARG A 586 -1.53 -6.19 4.90
C ARG A 586 -1.11 -7.67 5.02
N VAL A 587 -0.51 -8.26 3.98
CA VAL A 587 -0.01 -9.65 4.03
C VAL A 587 1.01 -9.81 5.16
N GLY A 588 0.75 -10.75 6.07
CA GLY A 588 1.66 -11.08 7.17
C GLY A 588 1.56 -10.20 8.42
N GLN A 589 0.80 -9.09 8.36
CA GLN A 589 0.64 -8.12 9.46
C GLN A 589 0.11 -8.74 10.76
N LEU A 590 -0.80 -9.72 10.65
CA LEU A 590 -1.42 -10.38 11.80
C LEU A 590 -0.53 -11.48 12.42
N THR A 591 0.41 -12.01 11.64
CA THR A 591 1.28 -13.12 12.05
C THR A 591 2.70 -12.67 12.42
N SER A 592 3.00 -11.37 12.36
CA SER A 592 4.35 -10.81 12.50
C SER A 592 5.37 -11.57 11.65
N CYS A 593 5.01 -11.78 10.38
CA CYS A 593 5.75 -12.61 9.44
C CYS A 593 6.49 -11.74 8.42
N ASP A 594 7.75 -11.42 8.71
CA ASP A 594 8.55 -10.49 7.91
C ASP A 594 8.81 -11.01 6.48
N TYR A 595 8.82 -12.33 6.28
CA TYR A 595 8.99 -12.91 4.95
C TYR A 595 7.67 -12.98 4.15
N CYS A 596 6.51 -12.82 4.78
CA CYS A 596 5.22 -13.11 4.13
C CYS A 596 4.92 -12.11 3.01
N PHE A 597 5.08 -10.81 3.26
CA PHE A 597 4.89 -9.78 2.24
C PHE A 597 5.78 -10.01 1.01
N PRO A 598 7.12 -10.14 1.12
CA PRO A 598 7.95 -10.41 -0.05
C PRO A 598 7.71 -11.80 -0.68
N ALA A 599 7.36 -12.83 0.10
CA ALA A 599 7.02 -14.14 -0.46
C ALA A 599 5.74 -14.11 -1.33
N VAL A 600 4.73 -13.35 -0.93
CA VAL A 600 3.43 -13.30 -1.62
C VAL A 600 3.42 -12.20 -2.68
N VAL A 601 3.72 -10.96 -2.32
CA VAL A 601 3.57 -9.80 -3.21
C VAL A 601 4.65 -9.79 -4.30
N TYR A 602 5.88 -10.20 -4.00
CA TYR A 602 6.98 -10.23 -4.97
C TYR A 602 7.03 -11.58 -5.65
N ASN A 603 7.32 -12.65 -4.89
CA ASN A 603 7.63 -13.94 -5.48
C ASN A 603 6.41 -14.65 -6.06
N ARG A 604 5.30 -14.79 -5.31
CA ARG A 604 4.05 -15.36 -5.87
C ARG A 604 3.51 -14.47 -6.98
N GLY A 605 3.45 -13.15 -6.80
CA GLY A 605 3.03 -12.21 -7.84
C GLY A 605 3.83 -12.35 -9.15
N ALA A 606 5.16 -12.35 -9.08
CA ALA A 606 6.02 -12.52 -10.26
C ALA A 606 5.87 -13.91 -10.89
N PHE A 607 5.70 -14.96 -10.09
CA PHE A 607 5.48 -16.31 -10.58
C PHE A 607 4.11 -16.44 -11.28
N VAL A 608 3.08 -15.73 -10.81
CA VAL A 608 1.78 -15.66 -11.47
C VAL A 608 1.90 -14.99 -12.84
N LEU A 609 2.69 -13.91 -12.96
CA LEU A 609 3.00 -13.30 -14.26
C LEU A 609 3.76 -14.27 -15.18
N HIS A 610 4.68 -15.07 -14.62
CA HIS A 610 5.36 -16.13 -15.36
C HIS A 610 4.36 -17.17 -15.91
N MET A 611 3.50 -17.72 -15.05
CA MET A 611 2.45 -18.66 -15.46
C MET A 611 1.56 -18.06 -16.55
N LEU A 612 1.17 -16.79 -16.40
CA LEU A 612 0.31 -16.13 -17.37
C LEU A 612 1.00 -15.98 -18.73
N ARG A 613 2.29 -15.61 -18.77
CA ARG A 613 3.09 -15.60 -20.01
C ARG A 613 3.18 -16.99 -20.62
N LYS A 614 3.31 -18.05 -19.82
CA LYS A 614 3.34 -19.44 -20.32
C LYS A 614 2.02 -19.88 -20.94
N LEU A 615 0.89 -19.42 -20.40
CA LEU A 615 -0.45 -19.69 -20.95
C LEU A 615 -0.73 -18.91 -22.24
N LEU A 616 -0.40 -17.62 -22.24
CA LEU A 616 -0.71 -16.72 -23.37
C LEU A 616 0.30 -16.80 -24.52
N GLY A 617 1.52 -17.24 -24.23
CA GLY A 617 2.67 -17.09 -25.11
C GLY A 617 3.31 -15.69 -25.03
N ASP A 618 4.58 -15.62 -25.42
CA ASP A 618 5.41 -14.41 -25.32
C ASP A 618 4.79 -13.22 -26.06
N ASP A 619 4.37 -13.43 -27.31
CA ASP A 619 3.91 -12.34 -28.16
C ASP A 619 2.65 -11.66 -27.62
N ALA A 620 1.64 -12.45 -27.21
CA ALA A 620 0.41 -11.91 -26.65
C ALA A 620 0.66 -11.25 -25.29
N PHE A 621 1.47 -11.87 -24.45
CA PHE A 621 1.79 -11.33 -23.12
C PHE A 621 2.50 -9.97 -23.21
N PHE A 622 3.59 -9.86 -23.98
CA PHE A 622 4.31 -8.59 -24.09
C PHE A 622 3.53 -7.53 -24.86
N ARG A 623 2.72 -7.89 -25.87
CA ARG A 623 1.78 -6.93 -26.48
C ARG A 623 0.79 -6.36 -25.46
N GLY A 624 0.25 -7.21 -24.57
CA GLY A 624 -0.65 -6.77 -23.52
C GLY A 624 0.03 -5.86 -22.49
N LEU A 625 1.28 -6.15 -22.12
CA LEU A 625 2.06 -5.26 -21.24
C LEU A 625 2.39 -3.92 -21.88
N ARG A 626 2.68 -3.88 -23.19
CA ARG A 626 2.86 -2.61 -23.93
C ARG A 626 1.58 -1.80 -23.94
N LEU A 627 0.45 -2.43 -24.25
CA LEU A 627 -0.86 -1.79 -24.23
C LEU A 627 -1.22 -1.24 -22.85
N TYR A 628 -0.95 -2.02 -21.80
CA TYR A 628 -1.11 -1.60 -20.42
C TYR A 628 -0.23 -0.38 -20.09
N TYR A 629 1.06 -0.42 -20.45
CA TYR A 629 1.98 0.68 -20.25
C TYR A 629 1.51 1.93 -21.00
N GLU A 630 1.20 1.85 -22.28
CA GLU A 630 0.76 2.99 -23.11
C GLU A 630 -0.49 3.67 -22.56
N ARG A 631 -1.48 2.90 -22.07
CA ARG A 631 -2.73 3.43 -21.52
C ARG A 631 -2.59 4.10 -20.17
N TRP A 632 -1.67 3.59 -19.33
CA TRP A 632 -1.58 3.96 -17.92
C TRP A 632 -0.28 4.66 -17.53
N ARG A 633 0.62 4.93 -18.48
CA ARG A 633 1.84 5.70 -18.25
C ARG A 633 1.46 7.09 -17.73
N PHE A 634 2.03 7.45 -16.58
CA PHE A 634 1.76 8.65 -15.79
C PHE A 634 0.34 8.75 -15.25
N LEU A 635 -0.29 7.59 -15.03
CA LEU A 635 -1.57 7.43 -14.36
C LEU A 635 -1.48 6.29 -13.34
N ARG A 636 -2.60 6.01 -12.67
CA ARG A 636 -2.73 4.89 -11.74
C ARG A 636 -3.63 3.82 -12.32
N ALA A 637 -3.16 2.59 -12.28
CA ALA A 637 -3.86 1.42 -12.78
C ALA A 637 -4.06 0.39 -11.67
N GLY A 638 -5.13 -0.37 -11.80
CA GLY A 638 -5.46 -1.49 -10.93
C GLY A 638 -5.29 -2.84 -11.62
N THR A 639 -5.48 -3.89 -10.84
CA THR A 639 -5.36 -5.29 -11.27
C THR A 639 -6.24 -5.61 -12.47
N ASP A 640 -7.45 -5.06 -12.51
CA ASP A 640 -8.38 -5.28 -13.63
C ASP A 640 -7.98 -4.56 -14.91
N ASP A 641 -7.20 -3.47 -14.83
CA ASP A 641 -6.69 -2.79 -16.01
C ASP A 641 -5.58 -3.61 -16.69
N LEU A 642 -4.71 -4.24 -15.89
CA LEU A 642 -3.71 -5.19 -16.39
C LEU A 642 -4.40 -6.41 -17.02
N ARG A 643 -5.41 -6.97 -16.34
CA ARG A 643 -6.21 -8.08 -16.86
C ARG A 643 -6.81 -7.70 -18.21
N ALA A 644 -7.51 -6.57 -18.31
CA ALA A 644 -8.16 -6.12 -19.54
C ALA A 644 -7.17 -5.98 -20.71
N ALA A 645 -5.99 -5.42 -20.47
CA ALA A 645 -4.97 -5.28 -21.51
C ALA A 645 -4.43 -6.65 -22.01
N LEU A 646 -4.28 -7.63 -21.12
CA LEU A 646 -3.85 -8.99 -21.47
C LEU A 646 -4.97 -9.79 -22.15
N GLU A 647 -6.22 -9.60 -21.74
CA GLU A 647 -7.39 -10.19 -22.42
C GLU A 647 -7.51 -9.63 -23.86
N GLU A 648 -7.33 -8.33 -24.04
CA GLU A 648 -7.38 -7.69 -25.36
C GLU A 648 -6.26 -8.19 -26.28
N SER A 649 -5.04 -8.36 -25.77
CA SER A 649 -3.90 -8.78 -26.60
C SER A 649 -3.87 -10.28 -26.95
N SER A 650 -4.58 -11.10 -26.16
CA SER A 650 -4.60 -12.55 -26.28
C SER A 650 -5.92 -13.12 -26.82
N GLY A 651 -7.03 -12.44 -26.59
CA GLY A 651 -8.39 -12.94 -26.84
C GLY A 651 -8.91 -13.93 -25.78
N TRP A 652 -8.18 -14.13 -24.68
CA TRP A 652 -8.56 -15.05 -23.60
C TRP A 652 -9.37 -14.34 -22.53
N ASN A 653 -10.34 -15.02 -21.91
CA ASN A 653 -10.94 -14.54 -20.66
C ASN A 653 -10.06 -14.96 -19.49
N LEU A 654 -9.53 -13.99 -18.75
CA LEU A 654 -8.57 -14.19 -17.67
C LEU A 654 -9.20 -13.98 -16.29
N GLN A 655 -10.52 -13.76 -16.20
CA GLN A 655 -11.21 -13.52 -14.93
C GLN A 655 -10.96 -14.64 -13.91
N ARG A 656 -11.14 -15.90 -14.33
CA ARG A 656 -10.89 -17.07 -13.47
C ARG A 656 -9.44 -17.14 -13.00
N PHE A 657 -8.48 -16.86 -13.89
CA PHE A 657 -7.06 -16.87 -13.57
C PHE A 657 -6.73 -15.82 -12.49
N PHE A 658 -7.18 -14.57 -12.67
CA PHE A 658 -6.92 -13.50 -11.70
C PHE A 658 -7.64 -13.73 -10.36
N GLU A 659 -8.85 -14.29 -10.37
CA GLU A 659 -9.54 -14.67 -9.13
C GLU A 659 -8.71 -15.68 -8.33
N GLN A 660 -8.27 -16.75 -8.98
CA GLN A 660 -7.53 -17.83 -8.33
C GLN A 660 -6.12 -17.44 -7.86
N TRP A 661 -5.42 -16.61 -8.64
CA TRP A 661 -3.99 -16.40 -8.42
C TRP A 661 -3.66 -15.07 -7.75
N ILE A 662 -4.51 -14.05 -7.91
CA ILE A 662 -4.30 -12.71 -7.35
C ILE A 662 -5.23 -12.43 -6.17
N ARG A 663 -6.51 -12.82 -6.25
CA ARG A 663 -7.52 -12.52 -5.21
C ARG A 663 -7.73 -13.64 -4.19
N ASP A 664 -7.30 -14.85 -4.50
CA ASP A 664 -7.27 -16.00 -3.60
C ASP A 664 -5.83 -16.34 -3.15
N ASP A 665 -5.70 -17.04 -2.03
CA ASP A 665 -4.44 -17.43 -1.40
C ASP A 665 -4.17 -18.94 -1.42
N GLU A 666 -5.12 -19.73 -1.92
CA GLU A 666 -4.94 -21.17 -2.12
C GLU A 666 -3.80 -21.50 -3.09
N THR A 667 -3.26 -22.71 -2.98
CA THR A 667 -2.25 -23.21 -3.92
C THR A 667 -2.43 -24.71 -4.12
N PRO A 668 -2.61 -25.18 -5.37
CA PRO A 668 -2.99 -26.55 -5.63
C PRO A 668 -1.86 -27.54 -5.36
N GLU A 669 -2.23 -28.74 -4.93
CA GLU A 669 -1.43 -29.95 -5.08
C GLU A 669 -1.82 -30.65 -6.39
N LEU A 670 -0.84 -30.98 -7.21
CA LEU A 670 -0.98 -31.75 -8.44
C LEU A 670 -0.48 -33.18 -8.18
N LEU A 671 -1.43 -34.09 -8.03
CA LEU A 671 -1.21 -35.52 -7.98
C LEU A 671 -1.10 -36.03 -9.42
N TRP A 672 -0.07 -36.83 -9.72
CA TRP A 672 0.09 -37.34 -11.08
C TRP A 672 0.55 -38.79 -11.09
N SER A 673 0.12 -39.54 -12.11
CA SER A 673 0.56 -40.90 -12.35
C SER A 673 0.65 -41.17 -13.85
N VAL A 674 1.50 -42.13 -14.21
CA VAL A 674 1.77 -42.47 -15.59
C VAL A 674 1.54 -43.96 -15.83
N ARG A 675 0.93 -44.29 -16.96
CA ARG A 675 0.70 -45.67 -17.39
C ARG A 675 1.08 -45.82 -18.85
N ARG A 676 1.92 -46.81 -19.16
CA ARG A 676 2.12 -47.25 -20.55
C ARG A 676 0.88 -48.02 -21.01
N LEU A 677 0.36 -47.64 -22.17
CA LEU A 677 -0.76 -48.31 -22.82
C LEU A 677 -0.22 -49.21 -23.93
N ALA A 678 -0.62 -50.48 -23.92
CA ALA A 678 -0.32 -51.43 -24.98
C ALA A 678 -1.51 -51.49 -25.95
N GLY A 679 -1.24 -51.41 -27.25
CA GLY A 679 -2.25 -51.49 -28.31
C GLY A 679 -1.60 -51.69 -29.68
N PRO A 680 -2.40 -51.97 -30.74
CA PRO A 680 -1.88 -52.06 -32.10
C PRO A 680 -1.49 -50.66 -32.60
N GLY A 681 -0.21 -50.28 -32.42
CA GLY A 681 0.32 -48.96 -32.76
C GLY A 681 1.62 -48.64 -32.00
N PRO A 682 2.21 -47.44 -32.19
CA PRO A 682 3.33 -47.00 -31.38
C PRO A 682 2.93 -46.97 -29.89
N PRO A 683 3.83 -47.34 -28.96
CA PRO A 683 3.49 -47.41 -27.54
C PRO A 683 3.06 -46.03 -27.04
N GLN A 684 1.92 -45.98 -26.37
CA GLN A 684 1.37 -44.74 -25.83
C GLN A 684 1.61 -44.63 -24.33
N LEU A 685 1.65 -43.40 -23.86
CA LEU A 685 1.77 -43.03 -22.47
C LEU A 685 0.52 -42.24 -22.07
N SER A 686 -0.21 -42.72 -21.08
CA SER A 686 -1.23 -41.95 -20.38
C SER A 686 -0.62 -41.28 -19.16
N LEU A 687 -0.70 -39.95 -19.11
CA LEU A 687 -0.43 -39.12 -17.94
C LEU A 687 -1.76 -38.68 -17.34
N ARG A 688 -2.06 -39.15 -16.14
CA ARG A 688 -3.20 -38.67 -15.36
C ARG A 688 -2.73 -37.61 -14.37
N VAL A 689 -3.46 -36.50 -14.32
CA VAL A 689 -3.26 -35.44 -13.33
C VAL A 689 -4.55 -35.19 -12.55
N GLU A 690 -4.42 -34.93 -11.26
CA GLU A 690 -5.51 -34.59 -10.35
C GLU A 690 -5.09 -33.38 -9.48
N GLN A 691 -5.92 -32.34 -9.46
CA GLN A 691 -5.71 -31.12 -8.69
C GLN A 691 -6.53 -31.16 -7.38
N ARG A 692 -5.94 -30.70 -6.28
CA ARG A 692 -6.63 -30.53 -4.98
C ARG A 692 -6.29 -29.16 -4.34
N PRO A 693 -7.25 -28.45 -3.71
CA PRO A 693 -8.66 -28.82 -3.51
C PRO A 693 -9.58 -28.50 -4.71
N GLY A 694 -9.14 -27.65 -5.64
CA GLY A 694 -9.94 -27.17 -6.76
C GLY A 694 -9.22 -27.26 -8.09
N ALA A 695 -9.94 -26.93 -9.16
CA ALA A 695 -9.41 -26.89 -10.51
C ALA A 695 -8.82 -25.50 -10.80
N PHE A 696 -7.50 -25.41 -10.89
CA PHE A 696 -6.78 -24.18 -11.25
C PHE A 696 -6.44 -24.15 -12.74
N GLU A 697 -6.18 -22.96 -13.25
CA GLU A 697 -5.56 -22.73 -14.56
C GLU A 697 -4.03 -22.85 -14.42
N LEU A 698 -3.45 -23.99 -14.84
CA LEU A 698 -2.02 -24.29 -14.67
C LEU A 698 -1.33 -24.60 -16.01
N PRO A 699 -0.23 -23.90 -16.35
CA PRO A 699 0.67 -24.28 -17.44
C PRO A 699 1.72 -25.28 -16.95
N VAL A 700 1.47 -26.58 -17.13
CA VAL A 700 2.38 -27.64 -16.67
C VAL A 700 3.25 -28.12 -17.82
N ALA A 701 4.57 -27.93 -17.71
CA ALA A 701 5.51 -28.58 -18.62
C ALA A 701 5.72 -30.06 -18.28
N VAL A 702 5.79 -30.89 -19.29
CA VAL A 702 6.09 -32.32 -19.19
C VAL A 702 7.31 -32.62 -20.05
N THR A 703 8.36 -33.14 -19.43
CA THR A 703 9.55 -33.62 -20.12
C THR A 703 9.52 -35.15 -20.14
N ILE A 704 9.55 -35.72 -21.35
CA ILE A 704 9.68 -37.15 -21.58
C ILE A 704 11.14 -37.43 -21.94
N GLU A 705 11.85 -38.10 -21.05
CA GLU A 705 13.24 -38.53 -21.30
C GLU A 705 13.24 -39.92 -21.93
N TYR A 706 14.02 -40.07 -22.99
CA TYR A 706 14.23 -41.33 -23.68
C TYR A 706 15.65 -41.87 -23.43
N GLU A 707 15.84 -43.17 -23.57
CA GLU A 707 17.15 -43.82 -23.46
C GLU A 707 17.96 -43.66 -24.75
N ASP A 708 17.26 -43.58 -25.88
CA ASP A 708 17.78 -43.72 -27.24
C ASP A 708 17.73 -42.42 -28.05
N ARG A 709 17.22 -41.32 -27.47
CA ARG A 709 17.07 -40.02 -28.16
C ARG A 709 16.96 -38.83 -27.19
N PRO A 710 17.11 -37.58 -27.68
CA PRO A 710 16.92 -36.38 -26.86
C PRO A 710 15.50 -36.31 -26.25
N PRO A 711 15.34 -35.65 -25.09
CA PRO A 711 14.03 -35.52 -24.44
C PRO A 711 13.06 -34.67 -25.27
N SER A 712 11.78 -35.03 -25.24
CA SER A 712 10.70 -34.19 -25.76
C SER A 712 10.03 -33.40 -24.64
N ARG A 713 9.51 -32.21 -24.96
CA ARG A 713 8.84 -31.31 -24.02
C ARG A 713 7.47 -30.94 -24.53
N HIS A 714 6.48 -31.05 -23.66
CA HIS A 714 5.09 -30.73 -23.94
C HIS A 714 4.56 -29.74 -22.90
N PHE A 715 3.81 -28.73 -23.35
CA PHE A 715 3.13 -27.80 -22.47
C PHE A 715 1.65 -28.19 -22.37
N LEU A 716 1.21 -28.47 -21.15
CA LEU A 716 -0.17 -28.82 -20.84
C LEU A 716 -0.86 -27.65 -20.15
N HIS A 717 -2.05 -27.31 -20.62
CA HIS A 717 -2.94 -26.43 -19.88
C HIS A 717 -3.91 -27.28 -19.08
N VAL A 718 -3.60 -27.47 -17.79
CA VAL A 718 -4.46 -28.23 -16.87
C VAL A 718 -5.48 -27.28 -16.26
N GLN A 719 -6.77 -27.54 -16.46
CA GLN A 719 -7.90 -26.65 -16.14
C GLN A 719 -8.99 -27.32 -15.29
N ARG A 720 -9.05 -28.65 -15.31
CA ARG A 720 -10.05 -29.48 -14.61
C ARG A 720 -9.41 -30.15 -13.40
N SER A 721 -10.26 -30.56 -12.45
CA SER A 721 -9.83 -31.24 -11.23
C SER A 721 -9.17 -32.60 -11.52
N ARG A 722 -9.50 -33.23 -12.64
CA ARG A 722 -8.87 -34.45 -13.13
C ARG A 722 -8.83 -34.44 -14.65
N GLU A 723 -7.65 -34.71 -15.21
CA GLU A 723 -7.41 -34.82 -16.65
C GLU A 723 -6.48 -35.98 -16.97
N GLU A 724 -6.57 -36.46 -18.20
CA GLU A 724 -5.74 -37.52 -18.74
C GLU A 724 -5.23 -37.07 -20.11
N PHE A 725 -3.90 -37.13 -20.28
CA PHE A 725 -3.20 -36.72 -21.48
C PHE A 725 -2.51 -37.93 -22.09
N LEU A 726 -2.63 -38.09 -23.41
CA LEU A 726 -2.01 -39.17 -24.15
C LEU A 726 -0.82 -38.63 -24.95
N PHE A 727 0.31 -39.32 -24.84
CA PHE A 727 1.52 -39.05 -25.61
C PHE A 727 1.92 -40.28 -26.39
N GLU A 728 2.28 -40.11 -27.65
CA GLU A 728 2.96 -41.13 -28.42
C GLU A 728 4.44 -41.17 -28.01
N LEU A 729 4.96 -42.35 -27.69
CA LEU A 729 6.37 -42.49 -27.36
C LEU A 729 7.20 -42.56 -28.64
N GLU A 730 8.09 -41.61 -28.82
CA GLU A 730 9.03 -41.56 -29.95
C GLU A 730 10.24 -42.49 -29.76
N GLY A 731 10.42 -43.10 -28.60
CA GLY A 731 11.56 -43.94 -28.27
C GLY A 731 11.37 -44.72 -26.98
N SER A 732 12.45 -45.36 -26.51
CA SER A 732 12.44 -46.12 -25.26
C SER A 732 12.36 -45.19 -24.06
N LEU A 733 11.19 -45.13 -23.41
CA LEU A 733 10.97 -44.25 -22.27
C LEU A 733 11.92 -44.57 -21.10
N ARG A 734 12.71 -43.58 -20.70
CA ARG A 734 13.60 -43.61 -19.53
C ARG A 734 12.88 -43.09 -18.27
N ARG A 735 12.35 -41.87 -18.33
CA ARG A 735 11.72 -41.19 -17.20
C ARG A 735 10.80 -40.07 -17.67
N ILE A 736 9.84 -39.69 -16.82
CA ILE A 736 9.00 -38.50 -17.02
C ILE A 736 9.26 -37.54 -15.88
N ARG A 737 9.32 -36.25 -16.21
CA ARG A 737 9.41 -35.17 -15.22
C ARG A 737 8.31 -34.17 -15.50
N LEU A 738 7.54 -33.84 -14.46
CA LEU A 738 6.56 -32.76 -14.51
C LEU A 738 7.15 -31.51 -13.89
N ASN A 739 6.91 -30.38 -14.56
CA ASN A 739 7.19 -29.03 -14.09
C ASN A 739 8.65 -28.81 -13.65
N GLU A 740 9.61 -29.48 -14.30
CA GLU A 740 11.05 -29.35 -14.00
C GLU A 740 11.60 -27.95 -14.28
N THR A 741 10.92 -27.21 -15.16
CA THR A 741 11.23 -25.85 -15.59
C THR A 741 10.52 -24.79 -14.74
N PHE A 742 9.75 -25.19 -13.72
CA PHE A 742 8.98 -24.30 -12.85
C PHE A 742 8.02 -23.38 -13.64
N ASP A 743 7.25 -23.95 -14.58
CA ASP A 743 6.22 -23.21 -15.29
C ASP A 743 4.92 -23.07 -14.48
N ALA A 744 4.66 -23.95 -13.51
CA ALA A 744 3.44 -23.98 -12.69
C ALA A 744 3.71 -23.83 -11.17
N LEU A 745 2.92 -23.00 -10.49
CA LEU A 745 2.95 -22.86 -9.03
C LEU A 745 2.06 -23.92 -8.37
N CYS A 746 2.62 -25.07 -8.09
CA CYS A 746 1.92 -26.15 -7.40
C CYS A 746 2.85 -26.97 -6.51
N ARG A 747 2.27 -27.72 -5.58
CA ARG A 747 2.95 -28.85 -4.94
C ARG A 747 2.80 -30.07 -5.85
N LEU A 748 3.89 -30.73 -6.18
CA LEU A 748 3.86 -31.92 -7.05
C LEU A 748 3.99 -33.18 -6.21
N ARG A 749 3.14 -34.17 -6.49
CA ARG A 749 3.25 -35.48 -5.87
C ARG A 749 2.96 -36.59 -6.88
N GLU A 750 3.97 -37.41 -7.14
CA GLU A 750 3.81 -38.62 -7.95
C GLU A 750 3.07 -39.67 -7.12
N VAL A 751 1.99 -40.22 -7.69
CA VAL A 751 1.22 -41.32 -7.12
C VAL A 751 1.64 -42.58 -7.86
N LYS A 752 2.26 -43.51 -7.14
CA LYS A 752 2.53 -44.83 -7.71
C LYS A 752 1.19 -45.52 -8.01
N PRO A 753 1.01 -46.05 -9.23
CA PRO A 753 -0.23 -46.69 -9.65
C PRO A 753 -0.60 -47.90 -8.80
#